data_AF-A0A2H3BJI5-F1
#
_entry.id   AF-A0A2H3BJI5-F1
#
_cell.length_a   1.000
_cell.length_b   1.000
_cell.length_c   1.000
_cell.angle_alpha   90.00
_cell.angle_beta   90.00
_cell.angle_gamma   90.00
#
_symmetry.space_group_name_H-M   'P 1'
#
loop_
_entity.id
_entity.type
_entity.pdbx_description
1 polymer ?
#
loop_
_entity_poly.entity_id
_entity_poly.type
_entity_poly.pdbx_seq_one_letter_code
_entity_poly.pdbx_strand_id
1 'polypeptide(L)'
;MGPPVKQKRHVFNEPLTPLAIVAAQSQYVEGNLTWIEKEKKERAEITEDQKCEESREHVQSILDTIVAYYPALHHFFDELLSTHDYHFLNQIHACQPNLVNEFVKRQAGLLLEEEGQHVTAFLKPPQLQGVIHTVKDFSVLDMLHDQKIARILTWYVFYEWRLQVLTTIIFMLAQVRNEHSSTFQVVMCVYLLACGAMHSQFNVLNHAGMTLSYRSAVCKIKNLSEEQCHCLVEIVHHMAFMIIWDNLNFAFHAAQQRADSKDHFDNRTTATLVPLYGVKFGELSLDLLLPQTTCKPILHFQTEHHLLPTLPQVQDLETAQRWHIKQAFLSAYPDLLSRFPSLNVAPPSVECIPVHKTKQYPITMMHIDESSLDGTIDVMLTIFGKSLCMSGDGIHGDQLSLSLLDKVCASHHADSDLLDNMGKYLKRQNGVFHDKIASTCCIVNEHWGKPNGKALWVLWKMNSLLGQKVMVAGWKLMIDLVLLAHILDGFQLFCPCNTLEGWVQSITSPNKFDVVSETHVGKLRRQAKHDVLLENIILFNQDALILLTLRHAIKRGDVGLMLTVLTHWMLMFHGCGKMPKYAEAMFHLVNDLQTMDQRLCHAYMMNWLANLTGKRNSFKEMDLLQEHQNFWLKVIYSRSGANRSWKWISMISVSVFILCKVIHKVQCEYQTPYNSITHTNPSANEDIQTMHNYLEVHRLQSHP
;
A
#
# COMPACT_ATOMS: atom_id res chain seq x y z
N MET A 1 -6.17 67.85 -7.23
CA MET A 1 -6.54 67.00 -8.39
C MET A 1 -6.01 65.60 -8.13
N GLY A 2 -6.91 64.61 -8.05
CA GLY A 2 -6.67 63.16 -8.06
C GLY A 2 -5.86 62.53 -6.91
N PRO A 3 -6.49 61.80 -5.97
CA PRO A 3 -5.80 60.80 -5.16
C PRO A 3 -5.84 59.40 -5.81
N PRO A 4 -4.93 58.49 -5.42
CA PRO A 4 -4.51 57.35 -6.21
C PRO A 4 -5.42 56.12 -6.10
N VAL A 5 -5.35 55.29 -7.14
CA VAL A 5 -5.99 53.98 -7.32
C VAL A 5 -5.75 53.07 -6.11
N LYS A 6 -6.83 52.67 -5.42
CA LYS A 6 -6.84 51.53 -4.49
C LYS A 6 -7.35 50.29 -5.23
N GLN A 7 -6.47 49.31 -5.43
CA GLN A 7 -6.84 47.95 -5.79
C GLN A 7 -7.83 47.37 -4.76
N LYS A 8 -9.04 47.02 -5.19
CA LYS A 8 -9.88 46.04 -4.48
C LYS A 8 -9.59 44.66 -5.06
N ARG A 9 -8.92 43.81 -4.28
CA ARG A 9 -8.94 42.36 -4.45
C ARG A 9 -10.40 41.89 -4.36
N HIS A 10 -10.95 41.34 -5.44
CA HIS A 10 -12.14 40.49 -5.33
C HIS A 10 -11.68 39.08 -4.95
N VAL A 11 -12.01 38.72 -3.72
CA VAL A 11 -12.03 37.35 -3.22
C VAL A 11 -13.28 36.68 -3.80
N PHE A 12 -13.10 35.62 -4.59
CA PHE A 12 -14.10 34.58 -4.79
C PHE A 12 -13.38 33.24 -4.67
N ASN A 13 -13.26 32.76 -3.43
CA ASN A 13 -12.95 31.39 -3.09
C ASN A 13 -14.07 30.92 -2.17
N GLU A 14 -15.17 30.45 -2.75
CA GLU A 14 -16.01 29.44 -2.10
C GLU A 14 -16.47 28.45 -3.19
N PRO A 15 -16.38 27.13 -2.93
CA PRO A 15 -16.89 26.13 -3.86
C PRO A 15 -18.41 26.24 -3.90
N LEU A 16 -18.97 26.42 -5.11
CA LEU A 16 -20.41 26.36 -5.32
C LEU A 16 -20.91 24.98 -4.85
N THR A 17 -21.71 24.97 -3.79
CA THR A 17 -22.30 23.74 -3.26
C THR A 17 -23.34 23.19 -4.24
N PRO A 18 -23.53 21.86 -4.32
CA PRO A 18 -24.51 21.25 -5.23
C PRO A 18 -25.94 21.82 -5.10
N LEU A 19 -26.31 22.30 -3.91
CA LEU A 19 -27.57 22.98 -3.63
C LEU A 19 -27.73 24.33 -4.35
N ALA A 20 -26.64 25.09 -4.54
CA ALA A 20 -26.68 26.37 -5.26
C ALA A 20 -26.89 26.17 -6.78
N ILE A 21 -26.41 25.05 -7.32
CA ILE A 21 -26.62 24.67 -8.72
C ILE A 21 -28.06 24.19 -8.95
N VAL A 22 -28.61 23.42 -8.01
CA VAL A 22 -30.03 22.97 -8.04
C VAL A 22 -31.00 24.16 -7.91
N ALA A 23 -30.69 25.17 -7.09
CA ALA A 23 -31.49 26.38 -6.97
C ALA A 23 -31.49 27.22 -8.26
N ALA A 24 -30.34 27.35 -8.92
CA ALA A 24 -30.22 28.04 -10.20
C ALA A 24 -30.95 27.30 -11.34
N GLN A 25 -30.96 25.96 -11.31
CA GLN A 25 -31.69 25.14 -12.28
C GLN A 25 -33.21 25.18 -12.09
N SER A 26 -33.71 25.18 -10.85
CA SER A 26 -35.16 25.36 -10.60
C SER A 26 -35.67 26.74 -11.02
N GLN A 27 -34.91 27.80 -10.75
CA GLN A 27 -35.27 29.16 -11.21
C GLN A 27 -35.26 29.28 -12.74
N TYR A 28 -34.39 28.55 -13.43
CA TYR A 28 -34.35 28.53 -14.90
C TYR A 28 -35.53 27.75 -15.50
N VAL A 29 -36.00 26.69 -14.85
CA VAL A 29 -37.14 25.87 -15.29
C VAL A 29 -38.48 26.58 -15.03
N GLU A 30 -38.67 27.24 -13.88
CA GLU A 30 -39.87 28.05 -13.61
C GLU A 30 -39.98 29.28 -14.53
N GLY A 31 -38.84 29.90 -14.89
CA GLY A 31 -38.78 31.00 -15.85
C GLY A 31 -39.18 30.58 -17.27
N ASN A 32 -38.84 29.36 -17.68
CA ASN A 32 -39.17 28.85 -19.02
C ASN A 32 -40.62 28.35 -19.12
N LEU A 33 -41.19 27.78 -18.05
CA LEU A 33 -42.60 27.34 -18.05
C LEU A 33 -43.57 28.53 -18.14
N THR A 34 -43.29 29.62 -17.43
CA THR A 34 -44.08 30.86 -17.48
C THR A 34 -43.96 31.57 -18.85
N TRP A 35 -42.80 31.47 -19.51
CA TRP A 35 -42.61 31.98 -20.87
C TRP A 35 -43.39 31.16 -21.91
N ILE A 36 -43.39 29.83 -21.80
CA ILE A 36 -44.12 28.92 -22.71
C ILE A 36 -45.65 29.08 -22.56
N GLU A 37 -46.16 29.29 -21.35
CA GLU A 37 -47.60 29.55 -21.14
C GLU A 37 -48.02 30.93 -21.67
N LYS A 38 -47.14 31.94 -21.59
CA LYS A 38 -47.36 33.26 -22.17
C LYS A 38 -47.35 33.23 -23.70
N GLU A 39 -46.41 32.50 -24.30
CA GLU A 39 -46.33 32.26 -25.75
C GLU A 39 -47.55 31.47 -26.28
N LYS A 40 -48.07 30.49 -25.51
CA LYS A 40 -49.28 29.74 -25.90
C LYS A 40 -50.55 30.60 -25.85
N LYS A 41 -50.59 31.61 -24.97
CA LYS A 41 -51.71 32.55 -24.84
C LYS A 41 -51.66 33.64 -25.91
N GLU A 42 -50.47 34.09 -26.29
CA GLU A 42 -50.25 35.04 -27.40
C GLU A 42 -50.46 34.38 -28.79
N ARG A 43 -50.27 33.05 -28.91
CA ARG A 43 -50.55 32.30 -30.16
C ARG A 43 -52.03 32.00 -30.45
N ALA A 44 -52.93 32.21 -29.49
CA ALA A 44 -54.36 31.92 -29.64
C ALA A 44 -55.19 33.08 -30.23
N GLU A 45 -54.59 34.26 -30.37
CA GLU A 45 -55.25 35.46 -30.92
C GLU A 45 -54.34 36.13 -31.96
N ILE A 46 -54.22 35.58 -33.17
CA ILE A 46 -53.93 36.34 -34.40
C ILE A 46 -54.43 35.50 -35.59
N THR A 47 -55.43 36.01 -36.28
CA THR A 47 -55.84 35.55 -37.62
C THR A 47 -55.00 36.32 -38.63
N GLU A 48 -53.92 35.71 -39.15
CA GLU A 48 -53.11 36.25 -40.27
C GLU A 48 -52.83 35.17 -41.33
N ASP A 49 -53.87 34.43 -41.75
CA ASP A 49 -53.74 33.39 -42.79
C ASP A 49 -53.62 33.92 -44.23
N GLN A 50 -53.60 35.24 -44.45
CA GLN A 50 -53.41 35.81 -45.81
C GLN A 50 -52.06 36.51 -46.05
N LYS A 51 -51.32 36.88 -45.00
CA LYS A 51 -49.93 37.41 -45.15
C LYS A 51 -48.87 36.32 -45.19
N CYS A 52 -49.18 35.13 -44.66
CA CYS A 52 -48.22 34.05 -44.52
C CYS A 52 -47.93 33.32 -45.85
N GLU A 53 -48.86 33.38 -46.81
CA GLU A 53 -48.74 32.73 -48.12
C GLU A 53 -47.88 33.57 -49.09
N GLU A 54 -48.08 34.89 -49.15
CA GLU A 54 -47.19 35.81 -49.89
C GLU A 54 -45.76 35.83 -49.33
N SER A 55 -45.62 35.76 -48.00
CA SER A 55 -44.30 35.69 -47.34
C SER A 55 -43.58 34.37 -47.64
N ARG A 56 -44.32 33.25 -47.71
CA ARG A 56 -43.77 31.94 -48.08
C ARG A 56 -43.33 31.90 -49.54
N GLU A 57 -44.11 32.44 -50.47
CA GLU A 57 -43.73 32.51 -51.88
C GLU A 57 -42.52 33.44 -52.11
N HIS A 58 -42.45 34.55 -51.37
CA HIS A 58 -41.31 35.47 -51.43
C HIS A 58 -40.03 34.84 -50.87
N VAL A 59 -40.12 34.14 -49.72
CA VAL A 59 -39.00 33.39 -49.14
C VAL A 59 -38.58 32.23 -50.05
N GLN A 60 -39.53 31.53 -50.68
CA GLN A 60 -39.25 30.45 -51.62
C GLN A 60 -38.54 30.97 -52.90
N SER A 61 -38.97 32.11 -53.44
CA SER A 61 -38.32 32.77 -54.59
C SER A 61 -36.91 33.24 -54.28
N ILE A 62 -36.69 33.80 -53.08
CA ILE A 62 -35.37 34.19 -52.61
C ILE A 62 -34.49 32.96 -52.41
N LEU A 63 -35.00 31.89 -51.79
CA LEU A 63 -34.25 30.63 -51.59
C LEU A 63 -33.90 29.96 -52.92
N ASP A 64 -34.81 29.90 -53.91
CA ASP A 64 -34.54 29.32 -55.23
C ASP A 64 -33.47 30.11 -56.00
N THR A 65 -33.42 31.43 -55.80
CA THR A 65 -32.40 32.32 -56.37
C THR A 65 -31.04 32.15 -55.68
N ILE A 66 -31.02 31.92 -54.36
CA ILE A 66 -29.79 31.74 -53.58
C ILE A 66 -29.24 30.31 -53.72
N VAL A 67 -30.08 29.29 -53.92
CA VAL A 67 -29.66 27.89 -54.19
C VAL A 67 -28.87 27.80 -55.51
N ALA A 68 -29.12 28.69 -56.48
CA ALA A 68 -28.32 28.82 -57.70
C ALA A 68 -26.87 29.32 -57.45
N TYR A 69 -26.61 29.92 -56.28
CA TYR A 69 -25.30 30.39 -55.82
C TYR A 69 -24.93 29.77 -54.47
N TYR A 70 -24.67 28.46 -54.49
CA TYR A 70 -24.34 27.60 -53.34
C TYR A 70 -23.40 28.19 -52.27
N PRO A 71 -22.36 29.00 -52.59
CA PRO A 71 -21.47 29.58 -51.57
C PRO A 71 -22.09 30.69 -50.72
N ALA A 72 -23.00 31.51 -51.28
CA ALA A 72 -23.59 32.67 -50.61
C ALA A 72 -24.66 32.27 -49.59
N LEU A 73 -25.37 31.17 -49.87
CA LEU A 73 -26.39 30.59 -48.99
C LEU A 73 -25.83 30.20 -47.62
N HIS A 74 -24.65 29.58 -47.60
CA HIS A 74 -24.02 29.14 -46.35
C HIS A 74 -23.57 30.32 -45.48
N HIS A 75 -23.02 31.38 -46.10
CA HIS A 75 -22.66 32.62 -45.39
C HIS A 75 -23.89 33.29 -44.76
N PHE A 76 -25.01 33.30 -45.47
CA PHE A 76 -26.28 33.83 -44.95
C PHE A 76 -26.79 33.03 -43.74
N PHE A 77 -26.71 31.70 -43.79
CA PHE A 77 -27.07 30.86 -42.65
C PHE A 77 -26.12 31.03 -41.44
N ASP A 78 -24.83 31.26 -41.67
CA ASP A 78 -23.86 31.55 -40.62
C ASP A 78 -24.16 32.89 -39.92
N GLU A 79 -24.56 33.90 -40.68
CA GLU A 79 -24.99 35.22 -40.18
C GLU A 79 -26.29 35.12 -39.36
N LEU A 80 -27.22 34.27 -39.77
CA LEU A 80 -28.46 33.94 -39.04
C LEU A 80 -28.20 33.25 -37.68
N LEU A 81 -27.22 32.35 -37.61
CA LEU A 81 -26.82 31.73 -36.34
C LEU A 81 -26.16 32.75 -35.40
N SER A 82 -25.40 33.71 -35.93
CA SER A 82 -24.76 34.76 -35.13
C SER A 82 -25.76 35.75 -34.50
N THR A 83 -26.97 35.83 -35.05
CA THR A 83 -28.04 36.74 -34.61
C THR A 83 -29.09 36.08 -33.70
N HIS A 84 -28.97 34.77 -33.41
CA HIS A 84 -29.89 33.98 -32.57
C HIS A 84 -31.38 33.98 -33.02
N ASP A 85 -31.67 34.25 -34.30
CA ASP A 85 -33.04 34.33 -34.79
C ASP A 85 -33.58 32.95 -35.25
N TYR A 86 -33.88 32.09 -34.27
CA TYR A 86 -34.33 30.70 -34.50
C TYR A 86 -35.68 30.60 -35.23
N HIS A 87 -36.47 31.68 -35.24
CA HIS A 87 -37.78 31.69 -35.87
C HIS A 87 -37.66 31.59 -37.40
N PHE A 88 -36.69 32.30 -37.99
CA PHE A 88 -36.46 32.31 -39.43
C PHE A 88 -35.86 30.99 -39.93
N LEU A 89 -34.94 30.39 -39.17
CA LEU A 89 -34.41 29.04 -39.43
C LEU A 89 -35.51 27.97 -39.45
N ASN A 90 -36.47 28.05 -38.52
CA ASN A 90 -37.61 27.12 -38.47
C ASN A 90 -38.57 27.30 -39.65
N GLN A 91 -38.78 28.54 -40.11
CA GLN A 91 -39.57 28.83 -41.31
C GLN A 91 -38.90 28.29 -42.59
N ILE A 92 -37.58 28.43 -42.72
CA ILE A 92 -36.81 27.85 -43.84
C ILE A 92 -36.84 26.32 -43.78
N HIS A 93 -36.70 25.72 -42.59
CA HIS A 93 -36.81 24.26 -42.43
C HIS A 93 -38.19 23.74 -42.84
N ALA A 94 -39.26 24.48 -42.55
CA ALA A 94 -40.61 24.13 -42.97
C ALA A 94 -40.82 24.18 -44.50
N CYS A 95 -40.05 25.00 -45.22
CA CYS A 95 -40.16 25.16 -46.68
C CYS A 95 -39.18 24.25 -47.45
N GLN A 96 -37.93 24.15 -47.00
CA GLN A 96 -36.89 23.30 -47.60
C GLN A 96 -36.09 22.54 -46.53
N PRO A 97 -36.63 21.42 -46.02
CA PRO A 97 -36.01 20.66 -44.93
C PRO A 97 -34.65 20.09 -45.32
N ASN A 98 -34.46 19.69 -46.58
CA ASN A 98 -33.20 19.12 -47.06
C ASN A 98 -32.03 20.12 -46.98
N LEU A 99 -32.29 21.40 -47.30
CA LEU A 99 -31.28 22.45 -47.34
C LEU A 99 -30.78 22.78 -45.93
N VAL A 100 -31.70 22.93 -44.99
CA VAL A 100 -31.38 23.19 -43.58
C VAL A 100 -30.71 21.97 -42.95
N ASN A 101 -31.17 20.75 -43.27
CA ASN A 101 -30.53 19.53 -42.77
C ASN A 101 -29.10 19.37 -43.29
N GLU A 102 -28.81 19.67 -44.57
CA GLU A 102 -27.44 19.65 -45.11
C GLU A 102 -26.56 20.76 -44.50
N PHE A 103 -27.10 21.95 -44.28
CA PHE A 103 -26.39 23.03 -43.58
C PHE A 103 -26.05 22.66 -42.13
N VAL A 104 -27.04 22.18 -41.37
CA VAL A 104 -26.86 21.74 -39.97
C VAL A 104 -25.87 20.59 -39.89
N LYS A 105 -25.95 19.59 -40.79
CA LYS A 105 -24.95 18.51 -40.88
C LYS A 105 -23.55 19.04 -41.14
N ARG A 106 -23.39 20.02 -42.03
CA ARG A 106 -22.09 20.62 -42.34
C ARG A 106 -21.51 21.39 -41.16
N GLN A 107 -22.30 22.25 -40.51
CA GLN A 107 -21.85 23.02 -39.35
C GLN A 107 -21.58 22.12 -38.14
N ALA A 108 -22.44 21.13 -37.88
CA ALA A 108 -22.18 20.10 -36.88
C ALA A 108 -20.89 19.32 -37.21
N GLY A 109 -20.65 19.00 -38.48
CA GLY A 109 -19.43 18.35 -38.95
C GLY A 109 -18.16 19.15 -38.65
N LEU A 110 -18.18 20.47 -38.89
CA LEU A 110 -17.04 21.37 -38.60
C LEU A 110 -16.77 21.48 -37.10
N LEU A 111 -17.82 21.61 -36.28
CA LEU A 111 -17.69 21.64 -34.82
C LEU A 111 -17.15 20.31 -34.27
N LEU A 112 -17.70 19.18 -34.74
CA LEU A 112 -17.24 17.84 -34.36
C LEU A 112 -15.80 17.58 -34.82
N GLU A 113 -15.37 18.17 -35.93
CA GLU A 113 -13.99 18.11 -36.39
C GLU A 113 -13.04 18.89 -35.47
N GLU A 114 -13.39 20.13 -35.10
CA GLU A 114 -12.59 20.94 -34.16
C GLU A 114 -12.51 20.26 -32.79
N GLU A 115 -13.65 19.83 -32.26
CA GLU A 115 -13.74 19.11 -30.98
C GLU A 115 -12.99 17.78 -31.04
N GLY A 116 -13.12 17.04 -32.14
CA GLY A 116 -12.38 15.79 -32.37
C GLY A 116 -10.87 16.00 -32.40
N GLN A 117 -10.38 17.07 -33.04
CA GLN A 117 -8.96 17.43 -33.04
C GLN A 117 -8.46 17.79 -31.63
N HIS A 118 -9.26 18.53 -30.85
CA HIS A 118 -8.94 18.87 -29.46
C HIS A 118 -8.80 17.63 -28.58
N VAL A 119 -9.78 16.72 -28.63
CA VAL A 119 -9.75 15.45 -27.89
C VAL A 119 -8.55 14.59 -28.31
N THR A 120 -8.30 14.47 -29.62
CA THR A 120 -7.14 13.75 -30.15
C THR A 120 -5.83 14.34 -29.63
N ALA A 121 -5.69 15.67 -29.57
CA ALA A 121 -4.50 16.33 -29.05
C ALA A 121 -4.33 16.10 -27.53
N PHE A 122 -5.42 16.20 -26.76
CA PHE A 122 -5.43 15.96 -25.33
C PHE A 122 -5.00 14.55 -24.96
N LEU A 123 -5.44 13.54 -25.73
CA LEU A 123 -5.15 12.12 -25.47
C LEU A 123 -3.86 11.64 -26.12
N LYS A 124 -3.14 12.52 -26.82
CA LYS A 124 -1.82 12.20 -27.35
C LYS A 124 -0.81 12.30 -26.21
N PRO A 125 -0.08 11.21 -25.90
CA PRO A 125 0.99 11.30 -24.93
C PRO A 125 2.03 12.33 -25.42
N PRO A 126 2.53 13.24 -24.56
CA PRO A 126 3.55 14.20 -24.91
C PRO A 126 4.76 13.50 -25.54
N GLN A 127 5.31 14.10 -26.61
CA GLN A 127 6.52 13.56 -27.24
C GLN A 127 7.63 13.49 -26.19
N LEU A 128 8.27 12.31 -26.06
CA LEU A 128 9.31 11.97 -25.08
C LEU A 128 8.84 11.59 -23.66
N GLN A 129 7.54 11.60 -23.34
CA GLN A 129 7.08 11.14 -22.02
C GLN A 129 7.08 9.61 -21.92
N GLY A 130 7.69 9.08 -20.86
CA GLY A 130 7.75 7.65 -20.56
C GLY A 130 6.39 7.04 -20.17
N VAL A 131 6.31 5.71 -20.19
CA VAL A 131 5.13 4.94 -19.77
C VAL A 131 4.77 5.25 -18.31
N ILE A 132 5.78 5.47 -17.44
CA ILE A 132 5.58 5.82 -16.03
C ILE A 132 4.68 7.05 -15.87
N HIS A 133 4.94 8.09 -16.67
CA HIS A 133 4.23 9.37 -16.55
C HIS A 133 2.81 9.24 -17.11
N THR A 134 2.69 8.60 -18.28
CA THR A 134 1.40 8.28 -18.91
C THR A 134 0.44 7.60 -17.93
N VAL A 135 0.95 6.65 -17.14
CA VAL A 135 0.19 5.92 -16.13
C VAL A 135 -0.13 6.77 -14.90
N LYS A 136 0.80 7.61 -14.43
CA LYS A 136 0.62 8.44 -13.23
C LYS A 136 -0.36 9.58 -13.47
N ASP A 137 -0.30 10.20 -14.64
CA ASP A 137 -1.02 11.43 -14.98
C ASP A 137 -2.42 11.14 -15.54
N PHE A 138 -2.73 9.89 -15.86
CA PHE A 138 -4.05 9.50 -16.37
C PHE A 138 -5.18 9.89 -15.41
N SER A 139 -6.20 10.59 -15.87
CA SER A 139 -7.36 10.95 -15.05
C SER A 139 -8.57 11.00 -15.97
N VAL A 140 -9.60 10.23 -15.63
CA VAL A 140 -10.90 10.29 -16.32
C VAL A 140 -11.61 11.58 -15.89
N LEU A 141 -11.43 11.99 -14.64
CA LEU A 141 -11.97 13.24 -14.09
C LEU A 141 -11.40 14.48 -14.78
N ASP A 142 -10.12 14.52 -15.14
CA ASP A 142 -9.52 15.71 -15.76
C ASP A 142 -10.16 15.99 -17.13
N MET A 143 -10.60 14.95 -17.84
CA MET A 143 -11.38 15.10 -19.08
C MET A 143 -12.78 15.68 -18.85
N LEU A 144 -13.40 15.39 -17.71
CA LEU A 144 -14.72 15.94 -17.38
C LEU A 144 -14.66 17.43 -17.05
N HIS A 145 -13.48 17.92 -16.66
CA HIS A 145 -13.26 19.34 -16.40
C HIS A 145 -12.89 20.14 -17.66
N ASP A 146 -12.54 19.48 -18.78
CA ASP A 146 -12.29 20.17 -20.04
C ASP A 146 -13.61 20.69 -20.61
N GLN A 147 -13.69 22.01 -20.82
CA GLN A 147 -14.94 22.68 -21.23
C GLN A 147 -15.44 22.21 -22.59
N LYS A 148 -14.57 21.86 -23.54
CA LYS A 148 -14.99 21.39 -24.87
C LYS A 148 -15.53 19.96 -24.79
N ILE A 149 -14.88 19.11 -24.00
CA ILE A 149 -15.29 17.71 -23.80
C ILE A 149 -16.57 17.63 -22.95
N ALA A 150 -16.67 18.44 -21.90
CA ALA A 150 -17.85 18.52 -21.05
C ALA A 150 -19.11 18.88 -21.83
N ARG A 151 -19.02 19.77 -22.83
CA ARG A 151 -20.14 20.15 -23.72
C ARG A 151 -20.67 18.97 -24.52
N ILE A 152 -19.78 18.14 -25.08
CA ILE A 152 -20.15 16.91 -25.80
C ILE A 152 -20.88 15.94 -24.87
N LEU A 153 -20.38 15.80 -23.64
CA LEU A 153 -20.94 14.91 -22.64
C LEU A 153 -22.30 15.37 -22.10
N THR A 154 -22.50 16.68 -21.91
CA THR A 154 -23.77 17.23 -21.37
C THR A 154 -24.95 17.01 -22.30
N TRP A 155 -24.74 16.91 -23.61
CA TRP A 155 -25.81 16.65 -24.57
C TRP A 155 -26.42 15.24 -24.44
N TYR A 156 -25.64 14.27 -23.95
CA TYR A 156 -26.06 12.87 -23.83
C TYR A 156 -26.44 12.43 -22.41
N VAL A 157 -26.20 13.25 -21.37
CA VAL A 157 -26.29 12.82 -19.97
C VAL A 157 -27.47 13.46 -19.24
N PHE A 158 -28.44 12.62 -18.84
CA PHE A 158 -29.46 12.95 -17.82
C PHE A 158 -29.11 12.42 -16.41
N TYR A 159 -28.09 11.57 -16.26
CA TYR A 159 -27.74 10.90 -15.00
C TYR A 159 -26.21 10.74 -14.80
N GLU A 160 -25.69 11.16 -13.64
CA GLU A 160 -24.25 11.22 -13.32
C GLU A 160 -23.49 9.88 -13.41
N TRP A 161 -24.13 8.74 -13.19
CA TRP A 161 -23.46 7.43 -13.10
C TRP A 161 -23.08 6.80 -14.45
N ARG A 162 -23.46 7.40 -15.59
CA ARG A 162 -23.10 6.92 -16.93
C ARG A 162 -21.95 7.68 -17.60
N LEU A 163 -21.38 8.65 -16.89
CA LEU A 163 -20.39 9.56 -17.44
C LEU A 163 -19.09 8.84 -17.84
N GLN A 164 -18.64 7.84 -17.05
CA GLN A 164 -17.46 7.04 -17.36
C GLN A 164 -17.61 6.22 -18.65
N VAL A 165 -18.82 5.75 -18.96
CA VAL A 165 -19.10 4.99 -20.19
C VAL A 165 -18.90 5.89 -21.40
N LEU A 166 -19.46 7.10 -21.36
CA LEU A 166 -19.32 8.06 -22.45
C LEU A 166 -17.87 8.52 -22.62
N THR A 167 -17.15 8.81 -21.53
CA THR A 167 -15.73 9.15 -21.61
C THR A 167 -14.92 7.99 -22.22
N THR A 168 -15.27 6.75 -21.88
CA THR A 168 -14.64 5.55 -22.48
C THR A 168 -14.90 5.46 -23.98
N ILE A 169 -16.11 5.75 -24.44
CA ILE A 169 -16.45 5.79 -25.87
C ILE A 169 -15.65 6.89 -26.57
N ILE A 170 -15.51 8.07 -25.96
CA ILE A 170 -14.70 9.18 -26.50
C ILE A 170 -13.24 8.74 -26.66
N PHE A 171 -12.66 8.02 -25.69
CA PHE A 171 -11.30 7.47 -25.81
C PHE A 171 -11.16 6.52 -27.01
N MET A 172 -12.16 5.66 -27.24
CA MET A 172 -12.17 4.75 -28.40
C MET A 172 -12.22 5.52 -29.72
N LEU A 173 -13.14 6.50 -29.81
CA LEU A 173 -13.31 7.31 -31.02
C LEU A 173 -12.07 8.15 -31.33
N ALA A 174 -11.43 8.71 -30.30
CA ALA A 174 -10.20 9.47 -30.44
C ALA A 174 -9.05 8.61 -30.98
N GLN A 175 -8.93 7.36 -30.54
CA GLN A 175 -7.94 6.42 -31.04
C GLN A 175 -8.23 6.00 -32.49
N VAL A 176 -9.49 5.77 -32.84
CA VAL A 176 -9.88 5.45 -34.23
C VAL A 176 -9.55 6.61 -35.16
N ARG A 177 -9.72 7.86 -34.70
CA ARG A 177 -9.34 9.05 -35.47
C ARG A 177 -7.84 9.23 -35.60
N ASN A 178 -7.08 8.90 -34.53
CA ASN A 178 -5.62 8.99 -34.52
C ASN A 178 -5.02 7.91 -33.62
N GLU A 179 -4.33 6.95 -34.22
CA GLU A 179 -3.70 5.83 -33.49
C GLU A 179 -2.67 6.29 -32.44
N HIS A 180 -2.12 7.49 -32.58
CA HIS A 180 -1.18 8.05 -31.60
C HIS A 180 -1.86 8.55 -30.32
N SER A 181 -3.16 8.82 -30.35
CA SER A 181 -3.96 9.24 -29.18
C SER A 181 -4.36 8.05 -28.33
N SER A 182 -3.35 7.41 -27.76
CA SER A 182 -3.44 6.07 -27.15
C SER A 182 -3.23 6.05 -25.64
N THR A 183 -3.22 7.21 -24.96
CA THR A 183 -2.98 7.32 -23.51
C THR A 183 -3.90 6.38 -22.72
N PHE A 184 -5.21 6.39 -23.02
CA PHE A 184 -6.18 5.48 -22.41
C PHE A 184 -5.84 4.01 -22.66
N GLN A 185 -5.59 3.64 -23.92
CA GLN A 185 -5.30 2.26 -24.31
C GLN A 185 -3.98 1.74 -23.72
N VAL A 186 -2.98 2.63 -23.51
CA VAL A 186 -1.74 2.28 -22.81
C VAL A 186 -2.01 2.00 -21.34
N VAL A 187 -2.81 2.83 -20.65
CA VAL A 187 -3.16 2.60 -19.25
C VAL A 187 -3.96 1.31 -19.10
N MET A 188 -4.94 1.07 -19.98
CA MET A 188 -5.72 -0.16 -20.00
C MET A 188 -4.86 -1.39 -20.34
N CYS A 189 -3.86 -1.27 -21.22
CA CYS A 189 -2.88 -2.34 -21.45
C CYS A 189 -2.18 -2.76 -20.16
N VAL A 190 -1.64 -1.78 -19.42
CA VAL A 190 -0.90 -2.02 -18.19
C VAL A 190 -1.84 -2.59 -17.12
N TYR A 191 -3.05 -2.04 -17.00
CA TYR A 191 -4.08 -2.53 -16.09
C TYR A 191 -4.47 -3.98 -16.36
N LEU A 192 -4.85 -4.32 -17.59
CA LEU A 192 -5.27 -5.67 -17.97
C LEU A 192 -4.13 -6.69 -17.80
N LEU A 193 -2.89 -6.30 -18.13
CA LEU A 193 -1.73 -7.17 -17.89
C LEU A 193 -1.49 -7.37 -16.39
N ALA A 194 -1.62 -6.31 -15.59
CA ALA A 194 -1.44 -6.38 -14.15
C ALA A 194 -2.52 -7.25 -13.48
N CYS A 195 -3.75 -7.22 -13.99
CA CYS A 195 -4.84 -8.10 -13.56
C CYS A 195 -4.73 -9.54 -14.08
N GLY A 196 -3.70 -9.87 -14.87
CA GLY A 196 -3.49 -11.22 -15.37
C GLY A 196 -4.38 -11.62 -16.54
N ALA A 197 -4.90 -10.66 -17.31
CA ALA A 197 -5.77 -10.95 -18.45
C ALA A 197 -5.08 -11.84 -19.50
N MET A 198 -5.84 -12.81 -20.02
CA MET A 198 -5.35 -13.79 -20.98
C MET A 198 -5.21 -13.18 -22.38
N HIS A 199 -4.40 -13.81 -23.24
CA HIS A 199 -4.19 -13.35 -24.61
C HIS A 199 -5.50 -13.24 -25.42
N SER A 200 -6.45 -14.16 -25.20
CA SER A 200 -7.77 -14.12 -25.83
C SER A 200 -8.59 -12.89 -25.41
N GLN A 201 -8.60 -12.57 -24.11
CA GLN A 201 -9.27 -11.39 -23.57
C GLN A 201 -8.64 -10.11 -24.13
N PHE A 202 -7.31 -10.05 -24.19
CA PHE A 202 -6.59 -8.94 -24.82
C PHE A 202 -6.95 -8.74 -26.29
N ASN A 203 -7.06 -9.82 -27.07
CA ASN A 203 -7.41 -9.73 -28.49
C ASN A 203 -8.81 -9.13 -28.68
N VAL A 204 -9.80 -9.62 -27.93
CA VAL A 204 -11.18 -9.11 -28.01
C VAL A 204 -11.23 -7.61 -27.65
N LEU A 205 -10.57 -7.23 -26.55
CA LEU A 205 -10.57 -5.84 -26.08
C LEU A 205 -9.79 -4.92 -27.02
N ASN A 206 -8.73 -5.41 -27.67
CA ASN A 206 -8.00 -4.67 -28.70
C ASN A 206 -8.88 -4.37 -29.91
N HIS A 207 -9.61 -5.37 -30.41
CA HIS A 207 -10.57 -5.17 -31.49
C HIS A 207 -11.74 -4.24 -31.11
N ALA A 208 -12.04 -4.11 -29.82
CA ALA A 208 -13.03 -3.17 -29.29
C ALA A 208 -12.48 -1.76 -29.03
N GLY A 209 -11.21 -1.47 -29.31
CA GLY A 209 -10.59 -0.15 -29.06
C GLY A 209 -10.31 0.17 -27.58
N MET A 210 -10.44 -0.82 -26.69
CA MET A 210 -10.22 -0.65 -25.24
C MET A 210 -8.75 -0.68 -24.84
N THR A 211 -7.91 -1.33 -25.65
CA THR A 211 -6.50 -1.59 -25.34
C THR A 211 -5.71 -1.71 -26.63
N LEU A 212 -4.38 -1.62 -26.56
CA LEU A 212 -3.50 -2.01 -27.66
C LEU A 212 -3.36 -3.54 -27.73
N SER A 213 -2.72 -4.02 -28.80
CA SER A 213 -2.39 -5.44 -28.95
C SER A 213 -1.59 -5.99 -27.76
N TYR A 214 -1.74 -7.28 -27.50
CA TYR A 214 -0.98 -7.95 -26.44
C TYR A 214 0.54 -7.76 -26.59
N ARG A 215 1.07 -7.82 -27.82
CA ARG A 215 2.49 -7.57 -28.12
C ARG A 215 2.90 -6.15 -27.72
N SER A 216 2.06 -5.16 -28.05
CA SER A 216 2.28 -3.77 -27.66
C SER A 216 2.24 -3.61 -26.13
N ALA A 217 1.30 -4.27 -25.45
CA ALA A 217 1.19 -4.25 -23.99
C ALA A 217 2.47 -4.80 -23.33
N VAL A 218 2.99 -5.95 -23.79
CA VAL A 218 4.27 -6.51 -23.30
C VAL A 218 5.43 -5.55 -23.57
N CYS A 219 5.48 -4.90 -24.73
CA CYS A 219 6.50 -3.89 -25.03
C CYS A 219 6.42 -2.69 -24.09
N LYS A 220 5.22 -2.21 -23.75
CA LYS A 220 5.04 -1.10 -22.79
C LYS A 220 5.51 -1.46 -21.38
N ILE A 221 5.30 -2.71 -20.93
CA ILE A 221 5.86 -3.19 -19.67
C ILE A 221 7.39 -3.27 -19.71
N LYS A 222 7.98 -3.69 -20.84
CA LYS A 222 9.43 -3.70 -21.01
C LYS A 222 10.00 -2.27 -20.89
N ASN A 223 9.42 -1.32 -21.61
CA ASN A 223 9.83 0.09 -21.51
C ASN A 223 9.65 0.62 -20.08
N LEU A 224 8.55 0.28 -19.42
CA LEU A 224 8.30 0.63 -18.02
C LEU A 224 9.40 0.09 -17.08
N SER A 225 9.84 -1.16 -17.29
CA SER A 225 10.92 -1.76 -16.51
C SER A 225 12.27 -1.08 -16.77
N GLU A 226 12.56 -0.71 -18.02
CA GLU A 226 13.79 -0.01 -18.40
C GLU A 226 13.82 1.42 -17.82
N GLU A 227 12.72 2.17 -17.90
CA GLU A 227 12.57 3.49 -17.28
C GLU A 227 12.82 3.43 -15.76
N GLN A 228 12.32 2.39 -15.10
CA GLN A 228 12.54 2.18 -13.67
C GLN A 228 14.00 1.82 -13.33
N CYS A 229 14.66 1.00 -14.13
CA CYS A 229 16.09 0.72 -13.97
C CYS A 229 16.93 1.99 -14.09
N HIS A 230 16.61 2.87 -15.04
CA HIS A 230 17.30 4.16 -15.17
C HIS A 230 17.09 5.04 -13.92
N CYS A 231 15.86 5.10 -13.39
CA CYS A 231 15.58 5.83 -12.15
C CYS A 231 16.35 5.27 -10.95
N LEU A 232 16.51 3.94 -10.87
CA LEU A 232 17.28 3.27 -9.82
C LEU A 232 18.75 3.71 -9.82
N VAL A 233 19.40 3.69 -10.98
CA VAL A 233 20.79 4.15 -11.13
C VAL A 233 20.92 5.61 -10.71
N GLU A 234 19.98 6.45 -11.13
CA GLU A 234 19.99 7.87 -10.77
C GLU A 234 19.86 8.10 -9.24
N ILE A 235 19.04 7.31 -8.55
CA ILE A 235 18.89 7.39 -7.08
C ILE A 235 20.18 7.05 -6.36
N VAL A 236 20.86 5.99 -6.79
CA VAL A 236 22.11 5.50 -6.19
C VAL A 236 23.20 6.57 -6.21
N HIS A 237 23.25 7.39 -7.26
CA HIS A 237 24.25 8.47 -7.37
C HIS A 237 23.95 9.71 -6.51
N HIS A 238 22.74 9.85 -5.95
CA HIS A 238 22.31 11.08 -5.27
C HIS A 238 21.80 10.87 -3.84
N MET A 239 21.64 9.62 -3.40
CA MET A 239 21.07 9.30 -2.10
C MET A 239 21.85 8.17 -1.44
N ALA A 240 21.99 8.23 -0.11
CA ALA A 240 22.36 7.04 0.65
C ALA A 240 21.18 6.06 0.63
N PHE A 241 21.46 4.76 0.56
CA PHE A 241 20.43 3.75 0.40
C PHE A 241 20.80 2.45 1.10
N MET A 242 19.79 1.60 1.27
CA MET A 242 19.92 0.22 1.71
C MET A 242 19.28 -0.69 0.68
N ILE A 243 19.71 -1.95 0.67
CA ILE A 243 19.10 -2.98 -0.15
C ILE A 243 18.58 -4.07 0.77
N ILE A 244 17.39 -4.53 0.45
CA ILE A 244 16.77 -5.67 1.12
C ILE A 244 16.57 -6.69 0.02
N TRP A 245 17.00 -7.92 0.24
CA TRP A 245 16.80 -9.00 -0.71
C TRP A 245 16.41 -10.26 0.03
N ASP A 246 15.73 -11.16 -0.67
CA ASP A 246 15.28 -12.43 -0.12
C ASP A 246 15.05 -13.44 -1.26
N ASN A 247 14.95 -14.71 -0.87
CA ASN A 247 14.75 -15.85 -1.74
C ASN A 247 13.32 -15.92 -2.29
N LEU A 248 13.23 -15.86 -3.62
CA LEU A 248 12.02 -16.08 -4.38
C LEU A 248 11.96 -17.52 -4.91
N ASN A 249 11.40 -18.40 -4.09
CA ASN A 249 11.25 -19.79 -4.43
C ASN A 249 9.97 -20.08 -5.24
N PHE A 250 10.11 -20.74 -6.40
CA PHE A 250 8.98 -21.15 -7.22
C PHE A 250 8.93 -22.67 -7.40
N ALA A 251 7.80 -23.26 -7.01
CA ALA A 251 7.44 -24.59 -7.45
C ALA A 251 6.83 -24.51 -8.87
N PHE A 252 7.42 -25.27 -9.80
CA PHE A 252 6.85 -25.54 -11.10
C PHE A 252 6.24 -26.92 -11.06
N HIS A 253 4.91 -26.96 -11.18
CA HIS A 253 4.16 -28.21 -11.31
C HIS A 253 3.98 -28.51 -12.79
N ALA A 254 4.47 -29.66 -13.23
CA ALA A 254 4.20 -30.14 -14.57
C ALA A 254 2.73 -30.59 -14.65
N ALA A 255 1.99 -30.13 -15.65
CA ALA A 255 0.58 -30.51 -15.82
C ALA A 255 0.40 -32.04 -15.95
N GLN A 256 1.38 -32.72 -16.52
CA GLN A 256 1.54 -34.17 -16.47
C GLN A 256 3.02 -34.49 -16.30
N GLN A 257 3.36 -35.27 -15.28
CA GLN A 257 4.74 -35.70 -15.07
C GLN A 257 5.14 -36.78 -16.08
N ARG A 258 6.31 -36.60 -16.70
CA ARG A 258 6.97 -37.51 -17.64
C ARG A 258 8.44 -37.64 -17.26
N ALA A 259 9.17 -38.58 -17.88
CA ALA A 259 10.59 -38.77 -17.58
C ALA A 259 11.43 -37.50 -17.82
N ASP A 260 11.03 -36.70 -18.80
CA ASP A 260 11.63 -35.44 -19.26
C ASP A 260 10.90 -34.18 -18.74
N SER A 261 9.75 -34.33 -18.08
CA SER A 261 8.95 -33.22 -17.55
C SER A 261 8.51 -33.54 -16.13
N LYS A 262 9.33 -33.13 -15.16
CA LYS A 262 9.07 -33.32 -13.73
C LYS A 262 8.79 -31.98 -13.06
N ASP A 263 8.12 -32.06 -11.91
CA ASP A 263 8.07 -30.94 -11.00
C ASP A 263 9.50 -30.56 -10.61
N HIS A 264 9.79 -29.27 -10.65
CA HIS A 264 11.07 -28.74 -10.22
C HIS A 264 10.84 -27.51 -9.35
N PHE A 265 11.80 -27.29 -8.46
CA PHE A 265 11.82 -26.15 -7.57
C PHE A 265 12.96 -25.25 -8.02
N ASP A 266 12.63 -24.00 -8.32
CA ASP A 266 13.59 -23.02 -8.78
C ASP A 266 13.77 -21.95 -7.71
N ASN A 267 15.00 -21.85 -7.21
CA ASN A 267 15.43 -20.82 -6.27
C ASN A 267 15.90 -19.59 -7.06
N ARG A 268 15.36 -18.42 -6.72
CA ARG A 268 15.71 -17.14 -7.33
C ARG A 268 15.88 -16.12 -6.22
N THR A 269 16.41 -14.94 -6.55
CA THR A 269 16.54 -13.85 -5.58
C THR A 269 15.87 -12.60 -6.11
N THR A 270 15.15 -11.90 -5.25
CA THR A 270 14.64 -10.56 -5.53
C THR A 270 15.22 -9.57 -4.55
N ALA A 271 15.34 -8.32 -4.97
CA ALA A 271 15.85 -7.26 -4.13
C ALA A 271 15.03 -5.97 -4.29
N THR A 272 15.14 -5.09 -3.30
CA THR A 272 14.52 -3.77 -3.27
C THR A 272 15.50 -2.77 -2.71
N LEU A 273 15.68 -1.66 -3.42
CA LEU A 273 16.43 -0.50 -2.97
C LEU A 273 15.51 0.44 -2.20
N VAL A 274 15.95 0.87 -1.02
CA VAL A 274 15.27 1.84 -0.17
C VAL A 274 16.22 3.00 0.13
N PRO A 275 15.91 4.24 -0.29
CA PRO A 275 16.70 5.40 0.11
C PRO A 275 16.59 5.65 1.61
N LEU A 276 17.71 5.97 2.25
CA LEU A 276 17.78 6.25 3.68
C LEU A 276 17.13 7.59 4.01
N TYR A 277 16.30 7.60 5.05
CA TYR A 277 15.73 8.77 5.67
C TYR A 277 16.77 9.50 6.52
N GLY A 278 16.84 10.82 6.36
CA GLY A 278 17.65 11.70 7.19
C GLY A 278 19.16 11.62 6.94
N VAL A 279 19.61 10.90 5.89
CA VAL A 279 21.02 10.74 5.55
C VAL A 279 21.30 11.37 4.19
N LYS A 280 22.23 12.32 4.13
CA LYS A 280 22.67 12.93 2.86
C LYS A 280 23.66 12.01 2.15
N PHE A 281 23.72 12.13 0.83
CA PHE A 281 24.74 11.45 0.04
C PHE A 281 26.14 11.86 0.50
N GLY A 282 27.02 10.88 0.71
CA GLY A 282 28.39 11.08 1.22
C GLY A 282 28.50 11.39 2.72
N GLU A 283 27.40 11.47 3.47
CA GLU A 283 27.43 11.74 4.92
C GLU A 283 28.02 10.57 5.73
N LEU A 284 27.76 9.35 5.27
CA LEU A 284 28.34 8.13 5.82
C LEU A 284 29.59 7.76 5.00
N SER A 285 30.77 8.18 5.47
CA SER A 285 32.05 7.78 4.87
C SER A 285 32.28 6.28 5.06
N LEU A 286 32.97 5.65 4.11
CA LEU A 286 33.40 4.26 4.25
C LEU A 286 34.36 4.05 5.44
N ASP A 287 35.09 5.09 5.84
CA ASP A 287 36.00 5.03 7.00
C ASP A 287 35.26 4.79 8.33
N LEU A 288 33.93 4.96 8.36
CA LEU A 288 33.09 4.64 9.53
C LEU A 288 32.92 3.13 9.71
N LEU A 289 33.19 2.34 8.68
CA LEU A 289 33.15 0.88 8.74
C LEU A 289 34.54 0.37 9.10
N LEU A 290 34.64 -0.27 10.25
CA LEU A 290 35.87 -0.94 10.64
C LEU A 290 36.06 -2.17 9.73
N PRO A 291 37.10 -2.20 8.88
CA PRO A 291 37.31 -3.32 7.98
C PRO A 291 37.59 -4.58 8.79
N GLN A 292 37.01 -5.70 8.37
CA GLN A 292 37.33 -6.99 8.97
C GLN A 292 38.77 -7.34 8.61
N THR A 293 39.65 -7.42 9.61
CA THR A 293 41.08 -7.73 9.43
C THR A 293 41.41 -9.20 9.65
N THR A 294 40.44 -10.00 10.10
CA THR A 294 40.63 -11.40 10.50
C THR A 294 39.46 -12.29 10.03
N CYS A 295 39.75 -13.55 9.68
CA CYS A 295 38.72 -14.52 9.27
C CYS A 295 37.66 -14.80 10.35
N LYS A 296 37.98 -14.55 11.63
CA LYS A 296 37.01 -14.59 12.73
C LYS A 296 36.78 -13.17 13.24
N PRO A 297 35.52 -12.73 13.42
CA PRO A 297 35.25 -11.42 13.99
C PRO A 297 35.78 -11.36 15.42
N ILE A 298 36.61 -10.36 15.72
CA ILE A 298 37.04 -10.07 17.09
C ILE A 298 35.99 -9.16 17.71
N LEU A 299 35.20 -9.72 18.63
CA LEU A 299 34.18 -8.96 19.35
C LEU A 299 34.79 -8.38 20.63
N HIS A 300 34.88 -7.06 20.68
CA HIS A 300 35.23 -6.34 21.90
C HIS A 300 33.97 -6.10 22.71
N PHE A 301 33.71 -6.95 23.70
CA PHE A 301 32.54 -6.82 24.55
C PHE A 301 32.86 -6.86 26.04
N GLN A 302 32.01 -6.19 26.83
CA GLN A 302 32.04 -6.24 28.29
C GLN A 302 30.84 -7.04 28.79
N THR A 303 31.10 -8.13 29.51
CA THR A 303 30.08 -9.07 30.01
C THR A 303 28.92 -8.37 30.72
N GLU A 304 29.21 -7.39 31.57
CA GLU A 304 28.22 -6.69 32.39
C GLU A 304 27.34 -5.72 31.61
N HIS A 305 27.84 -5.18 30.50
CA HIS A 305 27.17 -4.12 29.74
C HIS A 305 26.59 -4.58 28.39
N HIS A 306 27.09 -5.69 27.83
CA HIS A 306 26.77 -6.12 26.47
C HIS A 306 25.98 -7.45 26.43
N LEU A 307 26.03 -8.29 27.48
CA LEU A 307 25.31 -9.57 27.50
C LEU A 307 23.95 -9.50 28.20
N LEU A 308 23.75 -8.55 29.11
CA LEU A 308 22.52 -8.43 29.89
C LEU A 308 21.80 -7.13 29.52
N PRO A 309 20.45 -7.13 29.46
CA PRO A 309 19.68 -5.90 29.43
C PRO A 309 20.07 -5.00 30.59
N THR A 310 20.30 -3.72 30.30
CA THR A 310 20.60 -2.72 31.32
C THR A 310 19.38 -2.49 32.22
N LEU A 311 19.58 -2.00 33.44
CA LEU A 311 18.48 -1.69 34.35
C LEU A 311 17.40 -0.76 33.72
N PRO A 312 17.76 0.31 32.99
CA PRO A 312 16.78 1.11 32.25
C PRO A 312 15.98 0.31 31.23
N GLN A 313 16.64 -0.54 30.44
CA GLN A 313 15.96 -1.40 29.45
C GLN A 313 14.97 -2.36 30.11
N VAL A 314 15.32 -2.95 31.26
CA VAL A 314 14.39 -3.81 32.02
C VAL A 314 13.19 -2.98 32.51
N GLN A 315 13.42 -1.77 33.03
CA GLN A 315 12.35 -0.88 33.49
C GLN A 315 11.42 -0.42 32.36
N ASP A 316 11.99 -0.11 31.19
CA ASP A 316 11.23 0.28 30.00
C ASP A 316 10.33 -0.87 29.52
N LEU A 317 10.88 -2.09 29.48
CA LEU A 317 10.12 -3.28 29.13
C LEU A 317 8.99 -3.55 30.14
N GLU A 318 9.28 -3.53 31.44
CA GLU A 318 8.25 -3.71 32.47
C GLU A 318 7.15 -2.64 32.38
N THR A 319 7.52 -1.40 32.11
CA THR A 319 6.57 -0.29 31.96
C THR A 319 5.67 -0.52 30.74
N ALA A 320 6.25 -0.95 29.62
CA ALA A 320 5.49 -1.30 28.41
C ALA A 320 4.54 -2.49 28.64
N GLN A 321 5.00 -3.54 29.31
CA GLN A 321 4.19 -4.70 29.63
C GLN A 321 3.01 -4.34 30.55
N ARG A 322 3.23 -3.54 31.59
CA ARG A 322 2.15 -3.03 32.46
C ARG A 322 1.13 -2.21 31.66
N TRP A 323 1.61 -1.36 30.75
CA TRP A 323 0.72 -0.62 29.84
C TRP A 323 -0.11 -1.56 28.95
N HIS A 324 0.51 -2.61 28.38
CA HIS A 324 -0.21 -3.60 27.57
C HIS A 324 -1.29 -4.36 28.35
N ILE A 325 -1.00 -4.78 29.58
CA ILE A 325 -1.97 -5.44 30.46
C ILE A 325 -3.16 -4.51 30.72
N LYS A 326 -2.91 -3.24 31.06
CA LYS A 326 -3.97 -2.24 31.27
C LYS A 326 -4.79 -2.02 30.00
N GLN A 327 -4.14 -1.88 28.85
CA GLN A 327 -4.82 -1.65 27.57
C GLN A 327 -5.64 -2.85 27.09
N ALA A 328 -5.17 -4.07 27.32
CA ALA A 328 -5.92 -5.28 27.03
C ALA A 328 -7.25 -5.29 27.79
N PHE A 329 -7.22 -4.96 29.09
CA PHE A 329 -8.42 -4.83 29.91
C PHE A 329 -9.34 -3.69 29.44
N LEU A 330 -8.79 -2.51 29.17
CA LEU A 330 -9.57 -1.35 28.70
C LEU A 330 -10.21 -1.60 27.33
N SER A 331 -9.57 -2.39 26.47
CA SER A 331 -10.13 -2.80 25.17
C SER A 331 -11.30 -3.77 25.32
N ALA A 332 -11.27 -4.64 26.34
CA ALA A 332 -12.37 -5.55 26.65
C ALA A 332 -13.56 -4.82 27.29
N TYR A 333 -13.31 -3.74 28.04
CA TYR A 333 -14.34 -2.94 28.73
C TYR A 333 -14.31 -1.47 28.28
N PRO A 334 -14.75 -1.16 27.05
CA PRO A 334 -14.72 0.20 26.50
C PRO A 334 -15.56 1.20 27.30
N ASP A 335 -16.55 0.74 28.05
CA ASP A 335 -17.35 1.57 28.96
C ASP A 335 -16.52 2.22 30.07
N LEU A 336 -15.40 1.60 30.48
CA LEU A 336 -14.51 2.19 31.47
C LEU A 336 -13.75 3.38 30.88
N LEU A 337 -13.33 3.28 29.60
CA LEU A 337 -12.70 4.38 28.87
C LEU A 337 -13.67 5.54 28.62
N SER A 338 -14.94 5.25 28.34
CA SER A 338 -15.95 6.29 28.14
C SER A 338 -16.23 7.07 29.43
N ARG A 339 -16.23 6.38 30.58
CA ARG A 339 -16.39 6.99 31.91
C ARG A 339 -15.14 7.74 32.38
N PHE A 340 -13.96 7.22 32.07
CA PHE A 340 -12.68 7.79 32.51
C PHE A 340 -11.68 7.92 31.35
N PRO A 341 -11.82 8.96 30.50
CA PRO A 341 -10.89 9.19 29.38
C PRO A 341 -9.43 9.36 29.79
N SER A 342 -9.17 9.77 31.04
CA SER A 342 -7.81 9.90 31.59
C SER A 342 -7.04 8.58 31.69
N LEU A 343 -7.73 7.43 31.65
CA LEU A 343 -7.09 6.10 31.59
C LEU A 343 -6.45 5.82 30.22
N ASN A 344 -6.83 6.59 29.18
CA ASN A 344 -6.24 6.49 27.86
C ASN A 344 -4.87 7.19 27.80
N VAL A 345 -3.89 6.61 28.48
CA VAL A 345 -2.52 7.12 28.51
C VAL A 345 -1.77 6.66 27.28
N ALA A 346 -0.97 7.55 26.69
CA ALA A 346 -0.06 7.20 25.62
C ALA A 346 0.87 6.06 26.07
N PRO A 347 1.18 5.09 25.20
CA PRO A 347 2.14 4.05 25.55
C PRO A 347 3.51 4.64 25.82
N PRO A 348 4.28 4.01 26.72
CA PRO A 348 5.67 4.38 26.94
C PRO A 348 6.44 4.26 25.64
N SER A 349 7.39 5.17 25.45
CA SER A 349 8.26 5.19 24.29
C SER A 349 9.68 5.54 24.68
N VAL A 350 10.65 4.89 24.04
CA VAL A 350 12.09 5.08 24.32
C VAL A 350 12.70 5.93 23.22
N GLU A 351 12.68 5.44 21.98
CA GLU A 351 13.25 6.17 20.85
C GLU A 351 12.46 5.85 19.59
N CYS A 352 11.78 6.85 19.04
CA CYS A 352 10.87 6.69 17.91
C CYS A 352 11.43 7.28 16.62
N ILE A 353 11.36 6.53 15.53
CA ILE A 353 11.61 7.02 14.18
C ILE A 353 10.58 8.12 13.85
N PRO A 354 11.03 9.30 13.38
CA PRO A 354 10.13 10.33 12.90
C PRO A 354 9.20 9.81 11.79
N VAL A 355 7.92 10.15 11.86
CA VAL A 355 6.93 9.70 10.88
C VAL A 355 7.27 10.29 9.51
N HIS A 356 7.69 9.43 8.60
CA HIS A 356 8.00 9.77 7.22
C HIS A 356 7.47 8.69 6.28
N LYS A 357 7.38 9.00 4.98
CA LYS A 357 6.97 8.04 3.97
C LYS A 357 8.21 7.40 3.34
N THR A 358 8.39 6.11 3.57
CA THR A 358 9.48 5.33 2.97
C THR A 358 9.21 5.12 1.47
N LYS A 359 10.22 5.39 0.65
CA LYS A 359 10.20 5.09 -0.79
C LYS A 359 10.89 3.74 -1.03
N GLN A 360 10.43 3.01 -2.03
CA GLN A 360 10.96 1.69 -2.35
C GLN A 360 11.03 1.51 -3.86
N TYR A 361 12.09 0.85 -4.32
CA TYR A 361 12.39 0.65 -5.72
C TYR A 361 12.84 -0.80 -5.95
N PRO A 362 11.95 -1.68 -6.44
CA PRO A 362 12.29 -3.07 -6.73
C PRO A 362 13.40 -3.18 -7.77
N ILE A 363 14.36 -4.07 -7.50
CA ILE A 363 15.43 -4.42 -8.43
C ILE A 363 14.98 -5.61 -9.28
N THR A 364 15.60 -5.75 -10.45
CA THR A 364 15.39 -6.88 -11.36
C THR A 364 15.63 -8.20 -10.65
N MET A 365 14.66 -9.13 -10.76
CA MET A 365 14.80 -10.49 -10.22
C MET A 365 16.00 -11.18 -10.85
N MET A 366 16.81 -11.82 -10.01
CA MET A 366 18.02 -12.52 -10.39
C MET A 366 17.78 -14.02 -10.48
N HIS A 367 18.43 -14.64 -11.46
CA HIS A 367 18.38 -16.10 -11.66
C HIS A 367 19.51 -16.80 -10.89
N ILE A 368 19.58 -16.53 -9.59
CA ILE A 368 20.66 -16.97 -8.70
C ILE A 368 20.04 -17.60 -7.46
N ASP A 369 20.66 -18.67 -6.96
CA ASP A 369 20.29 -19.31 -5.70
C ASP A 369 21.19 -18.78 -4.57
N GLU A 370 20.63 -17.92 -3.74
CA GLU A 370 21.33 -17.28 -2.62
C GLU A 370 21.73 -18.26 -1.50
N SER A 371 21.18 -19.48 -1.48
CA SER A 371 21.41 -20.43 -0.37
C SER A 371 22.86 -20.90 -0.24
N SER A 372 23.70 -20.61 -1.24
CA SER A 372 25.14 -20.90 -1.27
C SER A 372 26.00 -19.64 -1.09
N LEU A 373 27.25 -19.81 -0.66
CA LEU A 373 28.22 -18.72 -0.55
C LEU A 373 28.47 -18.05 -1.90
N ASP A 374 28.77 -18.85 -2.93
CA ASP A 374 29.02 -18.36 -4.29
C ASP A 374 27.77 -17.65 -4.85
N GLY A 375 26.59 -18.20 -4.59
CA GLY A 375 25.33 -17.56 -4.99
C GLY A 375 25.07 -16.22 -4.30
N THR A 376 25.44 -16.09 -3.01
CA THR A 376 25.37 -14.81 -2.29
C THR A 376 26.31 -13.77 -2.91
N ILE A 377 27.54 -14.17 -3.26
CA ILE A 377 28.50 -13.30 -3.97
C ILE A 377 27.93 -12.90 -5.34
N ASP A 378 27.40 -13.85 -6.11
CA ASP A 378 26.82 -13.59 -7.43
C ASP A 378 25.62 -12.65 -7.38
N VAL A 379 24.77 -12.76 -6.35
CA VAL A 379 23.66 -11.82 -6.08
C VAL A 379 24.21 -10.41 -5.91
N MET A 380 25.24 -10.25 -5.07
CA MET A 380 25.86 -8.95 -4.82
C MET A 380 26.50 -8.40 -6.10
N LEU A 381 27.36 -9.16 -6.77
CA LEU A 381 27.96 -8.70 -8.02
C LEU A 381 26.90 -8.33 -9.08
N THR A 382 25.78 -9.04 -9.12
CA THR A 382 24.68 -8.76 -10.04
C THR A 382 23.89 -7.51 -9.66
N ILE A 383 23.59 -7.30 -8.38
CA ILE A 383 22.92 -6.07 -7.93
C ILE A 383 23.80 -4.86 -8.24
N PHE A 384 25.06 -4.89 -7.80
CA PHE A 384 25.92 -3.70 -7.80
C PHE A 384 26.49 -3.43 -9.19
N GLY A 385 27.07 -4.47 -9.82
CA GLY A 385 27.72 -4.34 -11.12
C GLY A 385 26.71 -4.23 -12.26
N LYS A 386 25.71 -5.12 -12.32
CA LYS A 386 24.79 -5.19 -13.47
C LYS A 386 23.53 -4.34 -13.30
N SER A 387 22.94 -4.29 -12.11
CA SER A 387 21.62 -3.63 -11.92
C SER A 387 21.75 -2.15 -11.56
N LEU A 388 22.72 -1.80 -10.72
CA LEU A 388 22.94 -0.43 -10.24
C LEU A 388 24.10 0.27 -10.97
N CYS A 389 24.85 -0.46 -11.80
CA CYS A 389 26.00 0.06 -12.56
C CYS A 389 27.03 0.79 -11.70
N MET A 390 27.21 0.34 -10.46
CA MET A 390 28.11 0.96 -9.50
C MET A 390 29.55 0.50 -9.74
N SER A 391 30.46 1.47 -9.74
CA SER A 391 31.87 1.22 -9.49
C SER A 391 32.06 1.30 -7.97
N GLY A 392 31.98 0.14 -7.33
CA GLY A 392 32.15 -0.15 -5.90
C GLY A 392 32.12 1.00 -4.89
N ASP A 393 30.94 1.36 -4.38
CA ASP A 393 30.80 2.08 -3.09
C ASP A 393 29.39 1.89 -2.49
N GLY A 394 29.30 1.24 -1.32
CA GLY A 394 28.23 1.39 -0.31
C GLY A 394 26.87 0.71 -0.53
N ILE A 395 26.55 -0.39 0.21
CA ILE A 395 25.22 -1.07 0.24
C ILE A 395 25.00 -1.83 1.58
N HIS A 396 23.78 -2.27 1.92
CA HIS A 396 23.41 -3.03 3.15
C HIS A 396 22.52 -4.25 2.77
N GLY A 397 22.42 -5.30 3.62
CA GLY A 397 21.71 -6.59 3.31
C GLY A 397 21.09 -7.37 4.49
N ASP A 398 20.37 -8.48 4.18
CA ASP A 398 19.39 -9.31 4.96
C ASP A 398 19.97 -10.53 5.76
N GLN A 399 19.20 -11.06 6.76
CA GLN A 399 19.53 -12.07 7.81
C GLN A 399 20.06 -13.45 7.37
N LEU A 400 19.49 -14.14 6.37
CA LEU A 400 20.02 -15.47 5.96
C LEU A 400 21.32 -15.30 5.18
N SER A 401 21.36 -14.20 4.42
CA SER A 401 22.55 -13.63 3.83
C SER A 401 23.60 -13.19 4.86
N LEU A 402 23.26 -12.82 6.10
CA LEU A 402 24.28 -12.32 7.06
C LEU A 402 25.32 -13.36 7.42
N SER A 403 24.91 -14.61 7.67
CA SER A 403 25.85 -15.69 8.01
C SER A 403 26.71 -16.13 6.83
N LEU A 404 26.22 -15.95 5.60
CA LEU A 404 26.97 -16.17 4.37
C LEU A 404 27.88 -14.98 4.08
N LEU A 405 27.40 -13.75 4.28
CA LEU A 405 28.16 -12.51 4.16
C LEU A 405 29.34 -12.48 5.14
N ASP A 406 29.17 -12.95 6.38
CA ASP A 406 30.28 -13.10 7.33
C ASP A 406 31.39 -13.99 6.77
N LYS A 407 31.01 -15.10 6.14
CA LYS A 407 31.96 -16.03 5.53
C LYS A 407 32.57 -15.45 4.25
N VAL A 408 31.82 -14.68 3.46
CA VAL A 408 32.34 -13.97 2.28
C VAL A 408 33.34 -12.90 2.72
N CYS A 409 32.96 -12.01 3.64
CA CYS A 409 33.84 -10.97 4.18
C CYS A 409 35.09 -11.57 4.84
N ALA A 410 34.94 -12.70 5.56
CA ALA A 410 36.07 -13.43 6.13
C ALA A 410 36.98 -14.05 5.06
N SER A 411 36.44 -14.62 3.98
CA SER A 411 37.23 -15.22 2.90
C SER A 411 37.99 -14.18 2.07
N HIS A 412 37.40 -12.99 1.90
CA HIS A 412 37.94 -11.91 1.06
C HIS A 412 38.58 -10.76 1.86
N HIS A 413 38.81 -10.93 3.16
CA HIS A 413 39.32 -9.88 4.05
C HIS A 413 40.67 -9.29 3.62
N ALA A 414 41.50 -10.09 2.93
CA ALA A 414 42.82 -9.70 2.44
C ALA A 414 42.79 -9.00 1.07
N ASP A 415 41.64 -8.98 0.38
CA ASP A 415 41.55 -8.46 -0.98
C ASP A 415 41.62 -6.92 -0.98
N SER A 416 42.39 -6.40 -1.95
CA SER A 416 42.62 -4.97 -2.12
C SER A 416 41.55 -4.31 -2.98
N ASP A 417 40.94 -5.04 -3.91
CA ASP A 417 39.80 -4.55 -4.68
C ASP A 417 38.58 -4.41 -3.77
N LEU A 418 37.84 -3.33 -3.96
CA LEU A 418 36.66 -3.02 -3.18
C LEU A 418 35.50 -3.94 -3.59
N LEU A 419 35.33 -4.31 -4.86
CA LEU A 419 34.29 -5.29 -5.22
C LEU A 419 34.54 -6.69 -4.63
N ASP A 420 35.81 -7.02 -4.37
CA ASP A 420 36.18 -8.30 -3.76
C ASP A 420 36.05 -8.27 -2.24
N ASN A 421 36.42 -7.15 -1.58
CA ASN A 421 36.36 -7.01 -0.13
C ASN A 421 35.11 -6.26 0.35
N MET A 422 33.97 -6.93 0.26
CA MET A 422 32.66 -6.33 0.52
C MET A 422 32.44 -5.88 1.97
N GLY A 423 33.21 -6.41 2.92
CA GLY A 423 33.16 -5.98 4.33
C GLY A 423 33.62 -4.54 4.58
N LYS A 424 34.30 -3.90 3.62
CA LYS A 424 34.79 -2.52 3.73
C LYS A 424 33.72 -1.44 3.53
N TYR A 425 32.60 -1.76 2.90
CA TYR A 425 31.55 -0.79 2.54
C TYR A 425 30.13 -1.29 2.77
N LEU A 426 29.96 -2.50 3.30
CA LEU A 426 28.66 -3.03 3.68
C LEU A 426 28.48 -3.05 5.19
N LYS A 427 27.45 -2.34 5.70
CA LYS A 427 26.92 -2.62 7.03
C LYS A 427 25.69 -3.49 6.91
N ARG A 428 25.63 -4.50 7.77
CA ARG A 428 24.54 -5.47 7.82
C ARG A 428 23.41 -4.96 8.69
N GLN A 429 22.16 -5.18 8.28
CA GLN A 429 21.00 -4.85 9.10
C GLN A 429 20.14 -6.08 9.38
N ASN A 430 19.70 -6.22 10.63
CA ASN A 430 18.98 -7.41 11.07
C ASN A 430 17.51 -7.39 10.65
N GLY A 431 17.00 -8.54 10.20
CA GLY A 431 15.63 -8.74 9.75
C GLY A 431 14.66 -8.95 10.91
N VAL A 432 13.99 -7.86 11.32
CA VAL A 432 13.09 -7.88 12.50
C VAL A 432 11.84 -8.76 12.27
N PHE A 433 11.38 -8.91 11.03
CA PHE A 433 10.26 -9.82 10.73
C PHE A 433 10.64 -11.28 11.00
N HIS A 434 11.84 -11.67 10.59
CA HIS A 434 12.37 -13.00 10.85
C HIS A 434 12.63 -13.25 12.34
N ASP A 435 13.17 -12.28 13.08
CA ASP A 435 13.29 -12.37 14.54
C ASP A 435 11.92 -12.59 15.22
N LYS A 436 10.89 -11.87 14.75
CA LYS A 436 9.52 -12.00 15.24
C LYS A 436 8.94 -13.40 14.96
N ILE A 437 9.23 -13.98 13.79
CA ILE A 437 8.87 -15.38 13.48
C ILE A 437 9.62 -16.34 14.40
N ALA A 438 10.95 -16.17 14.55
CA ALA A 438 11.77 -17.00 15.42
C ALA A 438 11.28 -16.97 16.87
N SER A 439 10.90 -15.80 17.38
CA SER A 439 10.29 -15.65 18.70
C SER A 439 8.95 -16.37 18.81
N THR A 440 8.07 -16.21 17.82
CA THR A 440 6.79 -16.94 17.78
C THR A 440 7.03 -18.45 17.83
N CYS A 441 7.99 -18.95 17.06
CA CYS A 441 8.39 -20.35 17.10
C CYS A 441 8.98 -20.76 18.44
N CYS A 442 9.80 -19.91 19.07
CA CYS A 442 10.36 -20.15 20.40
C CYS A 442 9.26 -20.33 21.45
N ILE A 443 8.28 -19.42 21.48
CA ILE A 443 7.12 -19.48 22.40
C ILE A 443 6.31 -20.75 22.14
N VAL A 444 6.01 -21.05 20.88
CA VAL A 444 5.26 -22.25 20.52
C VAL A 444 6.03 -23.52 20.93
N ASN A 445 7.32 -23.60 20.65
CA ASN A 445 8.10 -24.80 20.99
C ASN A 445 8.05 -25.14 22.48
N GLU A 446 8.07 -24.14 23.36
CA GLU A 446 8.00 -24.38 24.82
C GLU A 446 6.59 -24.52 25.36
N HIS A 447 5.62 -23.78 24.83
CA HIS A 447 4.28 -23.70 25.41
C HIS A 447 3.21 -24.48 24.65
N TRP A 448 3.54 -25.09 23.49
CA TRP A 448 2.55 -25.86 22.70
C TRP A 448 2.07 -27.11 23.40
N GLY A 449 2.99 -27.81 24.08
CA GLY A 449 2.70 -29.06 24.76
C GLY A 449 2.51 -30.26 23.82
N LYS A 450 2.26 -31.43 24.40
CA LYS A 450 2.02 -32.67 23.66
C LYS A 450 0.53 -32.84 23.34
N PRO A 451 0.17 -33.30 22.12
CA PRO A 451 -1.20 -33.69 21.82
C PRO A 451 -1.70 -34.74 22.81
N ASN A 452 -2.92 -34.54 23.32
CA ASN A 452 -3.55 -35.38 24.34
C ASN A 452 -2.75 -35.49 25.66
N GLY A 453 -1.86 -34.54 25.93
CA GLY A 453 -1.17 -34.45 27.22
C GLY A 453 -2.11 -34.13 28.38
N LYS A 454 -1.67 -34.42 29.61
CA LYS A 454 -2.43 -34.11 30.84
C LYS A 454 -2.38 -32.62 31.23
N ALA A 455 -1.46 -31.85 30.64
CA ALA A 455 -1.30 -30.44 30.95
C ALA A 455 -2.49 -29.63 30.41
N LEU A 456 -3.15 -28.87 31.29
CA LEU A 456 -4.37 -28.12 30.97
C LEU A 456 -4.08 -26.71 30.43
N TRP A 457 -2.86 -26.20 30.62
CA TRP A 457 -2.45 -24.83 30.32
C TRP A 457 -1.79 -24.63 28.94
N VAL A 458 -1.52 -25.71 28.22
CA VAL A 458 -0.72 -25.69 26.97
C VAL A 458 -1.52 -25.16 25.77
N LEU A 459 -0.86 -24.51 24.82
CA LEU A 459 -1.52 -23.92 23.65
C LEU A 459 -2.28 -24.95 22.80
N TRP A 460 -1.78 -26.19 22.71
CA TRP A 460 -2.50 -27.25 22.01
C TRP A 460 -3.88 -27.53 22.62
N LYS A 461 -4.00 -27.45 23.95
CA LYS A 461 -5.28 -27.66 24.64
C LYS A 461 -6.24 -26.52 24.31
N MET A 462 -5.76 -25.28 24.35
CA MET A 462 -6.54 -24.10 23.98
C MET A 462 -7.01 -24.16 22.51
N ASN A 463 -6.14 -24.59 21.60
CA ASN A 463 -6.49 -24.76 20.18
C ASN A 463 -7.59 -25.82 19.98
N SER A 464 -7.49 -26.92 20.75
CA SER A 464 -8.47 -28.00 20.72
C SER A 464 -9.83 -27.56 21.29
N LEU A 465 -9.83 -26.69 22.31
CA LEU A 465 -11.06 -26.12 22.87
C LEU A 465 -11.83 -25.27 21.85
N LEU A 466 -11.11 -24.51 21.02
CA LEU A 466 -11.71 -23.73 19.95
C LEU A 466 -12.14 -24.55 18.72
N GLY A 467 -11.88 -25.86 18.69
CA GLY A 467 -12.17 -26.70 17.52
C GLY A 467 -11.36 -26.33 16.27
N GLN A 468 -10.23 -25.63 16.43
CA GLN A 468 -9.38 -25.23 15.32
C GLN A 468 -8.62 -26.44 14.75
N LYS A 469 -8.43 -26.45 13.42
CA LYS A 469 -7.57 -27.45 12.75
C LYS A 469 -6.16 -27.38 13.33
N VAL A 470 -5.43 -28.50 13.25
CA VAL A 470 -4.02 -28.54 13.67
C VAL A 470 -3.25 -27.43 12.95
N MET A 471 -2.73 -26.49 13.71
CA MET A 471 -2.04 -25.32 13.17
C MET A 471 -0.65 -25.71 12.67
N VAL A 472 -0.42 -25.55 11.37
CA VAL A 472 0.90 -25.69 10.74
C VAL A 472 1.61 -24.33 10.62
N ALA A 473 0.85 -23.24 10.70
CA ALA A 473 1.32 -21.86 10.68
C ALA A 473 0.29 -20.93 11.35
N GLY A 474 0.64 -19.66 11.53
CA GLY A 474 -0.29 -18.65 12.04
C GLY A 474 -0.46 -18.62 13.57
N TRP A 475 0.44 -19.25 14.32
CA TRP A 475 0.38 -19.37 15.79
C TRP A 475 0.30 -18.04 16.55
N LYS A 476 0.74 -16.95 15.93
CA LYS A 476 0.64 -15.60 16.47
C LYS A 476 -0.78 -15.26 16.95
N LEU A 477 -1.81 -15.61 16.17
CA LEU A 477 -3.21 -15.33 16.55
C LEU A 477 -3.57 -16.09 17.83
N MET A 478 -3.16 -17.36 17.92
CA MET A 478 -3.41 -18.20 19.09
C MET A 478 -2.75 -17.62 20.36
N ILE A 479 -1.51 -17.16 20.26
CA ILE A 479 -0.79 -16.53 21.38
C ILE A 479 -1.55 -15.28 21.86
N ASP A 480 -2.02 -14.44 20.94
CA ASP A 480 -2.78 -13.22 21.29
C ASP A 480 -4.08 -13.54 22.03
N LEU A 481 -4.84 -14.55 21.55
CA LEU A 481 -6.09 -14.96 22.16
C LEU A 481 -5.89 -15.50 23.58
N VAL A 482 -4.91 -16.39 23.75
CA VAL A 482 -4.59 -17.00 25.05
C VAL A 482 -4.08 -15.96 26.03
N LEU A 483 -3.18 -15.08 25.61
CA LEU A 483 -2.67 -14.00 26.45
C LEU A 483 -3.81 -13.09 26.93
N LEU A 484 -4.75 -12.72 26.05
CA LEU A 484 -5.88 -11.87 26.42
C LEU A 484 -6.82 -12.56 27.41
N ALA A 485 -7.14 -13.84 27.19
CA ALA A 485 -7.92 -14.64 28.14
C ALA A 485 -7.22 -14.75 29.51
N HIS A 486 -5.90 -14.97 29.53
CA HIS A 486 -5.11 -15.04 30.76
C HIS A 486 -5.12 -13.71 31.52
N ILE A 487 -4.99 -12.59 30.82
CA ILE A 487 -5.04 -11.26 31.44
C ILE A 487 -6.42 -11.02 32.09
N LEU A 488 -7.51 -11.34 31.40
CA LEU A 488 -8.86 -11.16 31.92
C LEU A 488 -9.11 -12.03 33.16
N ASP A 489 -8.73 -13.30 33.12
CA ASP A 489 -8.84 -14.22 34.26
C ASP A 489 -7.97 -13.73 35.44
N GLY A 490 -6.76 -13.22 35.16
CA GLY A 490 -5.93 -12.56 36.16
C GLY A 490 -6.63 -11.38 36.84
N PHE A 491 -7.33 -10.52 36.10
CA PHE A 491 -8.13 -9.45 36.69
C PHE A 491 -9.31 -9.99 37.52
N GLN A 492 -9.93 -11.10 37.11
CA GLN A 492 -11.04 -11.73 37.84
C GLN A 492 -10.58 -12.25 39.20
N LEU A 493 -9.43 -12.91 39.27
CA LEU A 493 -8.91 -13.49 40.52
C LEU A 493 -8.62 -12.46 41.60
N PHE A 494 -8.23 -11.26 41.20
CA PHE A 494 -7.90 -10.15 42.12
C PHE A 494 -9.01 -9.09 42.19
N CYS A 495 -10.15 -9.39 41.57
CA CYS A 495 -11.33 -8.56 41.61
C CYS A 495 -11.93 -8.57 43.03
N PRO A 496 -12.26 -7.40 43.62
CA PRO A 496 -12.96 -7.33 44.91
C PRO A 496 -14.45 -7.73 44.83
N CYS A 497 -14.99 -8.00 43.63
CA CYS A 497 -16.36 -8.43 43.41
C CYS A 497 -16.40 -9.86 42.85
N ASN A 498 -17.58 -10.49 42.87
CA ASN A 498 -17.77 -11.85 42.36
C ASN A 498 -17.67 -11.96 40.82
N THR A 499 -17.85 -10.85 40.10
CA THR A 499 -17.74 -10.78 38.64
C THR A 499 -16.94 -9.56 38.19
N LEU A 500 -16.25 -9.69 37.06
CA LEU A 500 -15.51 -8.59 36.44
C LEU A 500 -16.44 -7.42 36.08
N GLU A 501 -17.62 -7.71 35.54
CA GLU A 501 -18.61 -6.70 35.15
C GLU A 501 -19.10 -5.91 36.36
N GLY A 502 -19.38 -6.61 37.47
CA GLY A 502 -19.81 -5.98 38.72
C GLY A 502 -18.72 -5.07 39.30
N TRP A 503 -17.46 -5.48 39.19
CA TRP A 503 -16.34 -4.63 39.59
C TRP A 503 -16.14 -3.42 38.70
N VAL A 504 -16.15 -3.60 37.38
CA VAL A 504 -16.05 -2.49 36.42
C VAL A 504 -17.12 -1.43 36.69
N GLN A 505 -18.35 -1.84 37.02
CA GLN A 505 -19.42 -0.93 37.43
C GLN A 505 -19.12 -0.22 38.76
N SER A 506 -18.52 -0.93 39.73
CA SER A 506 -18.16 -0.37 41.05
C SER A 506 -17.00 0.64 41.03
N ILE A 507 -16.19 0.66 39.97
CA ILE A 507 -15.03 1.57 39.86
C ILE A 507 -15.54 3.01 39.80
N THR A 508 -15.22 3.77 40.85
CA THR A 508 -15.66 5.18 41.02
C THR A 508 -14.57 6.19 40.67
N SER A 509 -13.32 5.75 40.56
CA SER A 509 -12.16 6.60 40.25
C SER A 509 -11.05 5.80 39.57
N PRO A 510 -10.25 6.42 38.67
CA PRO A 510 -9.14 5.75 37.97
C PRO A 510 -8.07 5.16 38.91
N ASN A 511 -7.76 5.84 40.03
CA ASN A 511 -6.73 5.39 40.98
C ASN A 511 -7.04 4.01 41.61
N LYS A 512 -8.32 3.62 41.71
CA LYS A 512 -8.71 2.30 42.23
C LYS A 512 -8.34 1.16 41.26
N PHE A 513 -8.27 1.45 39.97
CA PHE A 513 -7.84 0.49 38.95
C PHE A 513 -6.31 0.29 39.01
N ASP A 514 -5.54 1.36 39.14
CA ASP A 514 -4.07 1.31 39.16
C ASP A 514 -3.52 0.59 40.40
N VAL A 515 -4.09 0.84 41.58
CA VAL A 515 -3.64 0.21 42.84
C VAL A 515 -3.81 -1.33 42.80
N VAL A 516 -4.90 -1.82 42.20
CA VAL A 516 -5.15 -3.27 42.04
C VAL A 516 -4.21 -3.87 40.99
N SER A 517 -3.92 -3.17 39.91
CA SER A 517 -2.97 -3.64 38.90
C SER A 517 -1.53 -3.80 39.46
N GLU A 518 -1.07 -2.90 40.34
CA GLU A 518 0.31 -2.89 40.84
C GLU A 518 0.56 -3.79 42.07
N THR A 519 -0.37 -3.85 43.02
CA THR A 519 -0.15 -4.60 44.27
C THR A 519 -0.21 -6.12 44.12
N HIS A 520 -0.81 -6.64 43.05
CA HIS A 520 -1.14 -8.07 42.92
C HIS A 520 -0.08 -8.89 42.17
N VAL A 521 0.59 -8.30 41.16
CA VAL A 521 1.76 -8.92 40.50
C VAL A 521 2.89 -9.20 41.51
N GLY A 522 3.06 -8.32 42.51
CA GLY A 522 4.06 -8.47 43.57
C GLY A 522 3.75 -9.54 44.62
N LYS A 523 2.50 -10.02 44.73
CA LYS A 523 2.08 -11.08 45.67
C LYS A 523 2.26 -12.49 45.08
N LEU A 524 1.98 -12.66 43.78
CA LEU A 524 2.18 -13.94 43.07
C LEU A 524 3.64 -14.39 43.06
N ARG A 525 4.61 -13.47 43.09
CA ARG A 525 6.05 -13.79 43.18
C ARG A 525 6.52 -14.26 44.58
N ARG A 526 5.65 -14.29 45.60
CA ARG A 526 6.03 -14.55 47.01
C ARG A 526 5.34 -15.76 47.65
N GLN A 527 4.91 -16.76 46.87
CA GLN A 527 4.40 -18.01 47.42
C GLN A 527 5.54 -19.00 47.69
N ALA A 528 5.52 -19.62 48.86
CA ALA A 528 6.53 -20.57 49.33
C ALA A 528 6.35 -22.00 48.77
N LYS A 529 5.31 -22.22 47.94
CA LYS A 529 4.95 -23.52 47.37
C LYS A 529 5.13 -23.46 45.86
N HIS A 530 5.90 -24.40 45.32
CA HIS A 530 6.22 -24.51 43.90
C HIS A 530 4.99 -25.07 43.16
N ASP A 531 4.12 -24.19 42.65
CA ASP A 531 3.03 -24.58 41.76
C ASP A 531 3.51 -24.52 40.30
N VAL A 532 3.94 -25.69 39.82
CA VAL A 532 4.45 -25.88 38.46
C VAL A 532 3.43 -25.43 37.40
N LEU A 533 2.12 -25.56 37.65
CA LEU A 533 1.11 -25.17 36.68
C LEU A 533 1.04 -23.64 36.55
N LEU A 534 0.89 -22.95 37.67
CA LEU A 534 0.83 -21.49 37.71
C LEU A 534 2.14 -20.86 37.20
N GLU A 535 3.29 -21.43 37.57
CA GLU A 535 4.59 -20.96 37.11
C GLU A 535 4.73 -21.03 35.59
N ASN A 536 4.29 -22.13 34.97
CA ASN A 536 4.30 -22.26 33.51
C ASN A 536 3.37 -21.25 32.82
N ILE A 537 2.19 -20.98 33.38
CA ILE A 537 1.29 -19.93 32.86
C ILE A 537 1.94 -18.55 32.96
N ILE A 538 2.60 -18.25 34.08
CA ILE A 538 3.32 -16.99 34.27
C ILE A 538 4.44 -16.84 33.24
N LEU A 539 5.21 -17.90 32.97
CA LEU A 539 6.25 -17.90 31.95
C LEU A 539 5.67 -17.66 30.55
N PHE A 540 4.60 -18.36 30.18
CA PHE A 540 3.91 -18.11 28.91
C PHE A 540 3.46 -16.64 28.79
N ASN A 541 2.85 -16.09 29.84
CA ASN A 541 2.37 -14.71 29.84
C ASN A 541 3.53 -13.71 29.65
N GLN A 542 4.66 -13.94 30.32
CA GLN A 542 5.86 -13.11 30.15
C GLN A 542 6.35 -13.14 28.70
N ASP A 543 6.53 -14.33 28.13
CA ASP A 543 7.04 -14.48 26.76
C ASP A 543 6.09 -13.85 25.73
N ALA A 544 4.78 -14.08 25.88
CA ALA A 544 3.75 -13.52 25.01
C ALA A 544 3.68 -11.98 25.11
N LEU A 545 3.84 -11.41 26.31
CA LEU A 545 3.90 -9.96 26.52
C LEU A 545 5.12 -9.32 25.87
N ILE A 546 6.28 -9.99 25.88
CA ILE A 546 7.48 -9.50 25.16
C ILE A 546 7.21 -9.44 23.66
N LEU A 547 6.60 -10.48 23.07
CA LEU A 547 6.21 -10.49 21.66
C LEU A 547 5.18 -9.41 21.31
N LEU A 548 4.20 -9.17 22.20
CA LEU A 548 3.22 -8.10 22.05
C LEU A 548 3.91 -6.72 22.07
N THR A 549 4.87 -6.53 22.98
CA THR A 549 5.65 -5.29 23.12
C THR A 549 6.40 -4.97 21.85
N LEU A 550 7.12 -5.94 21.27
CA LEU A 550 7.83 -5.75 20.00
C LEU A 550 6.89 -5.28 18.89
N ARG A 551 5.74 -5.95 18.74
CA ARG A 551 4.78 -5.60 17.68
C ARG A 551 4.24 -4.19 17.81
N HIS A 552 4.00 -3.75 19.04
CA HIS A 552 3.54 -2.40 19.29
C HIS A 552 4.64 -1.37 19.03
N ALA A 553 5.87 -1.67 19.45
CA ALA A 553 7.06 -0.87 19.17
C ALA A 553 7.26 -0.70 17.66
N ILE A 554 7.24 -1.80 16.88
CA ILE A 554 7.35 -1.77 15.42
C ILE A 554 6.27 -0.88 14.80
N LYS A 555 5.00 -1.07 15.18
CA LYS A 555 3.89 -0.30 14.60
C LYS A 555 4.07 1.20 14.80
N ARG A 556 4.58 1.60 15.97
CA ARG A 556 4.85 2.99 16.35
C ARG A 556 6.15 3.56 15.78
N GLY A 557 7.06 2.70 15.35
CA GLY A 557 8.42 3.09 14.98
C GLY A 557 9.36 3.25 16.18
N ASP A 558 9.08 2.64 17.33
CA ASP A 558 9.88 2.76 18.55
C ASP A 558 11.08 1.78 18.52
N VAL A 559 12.17 2.22 17.92
CA VAL A 559 13.39 1.41 17.76
C VAL A 559 14.16 1.23 19.05
N GLY A 560 14.02 2.13 20.02
CA GLY A 560 14.63 1.98 21.36
C GLY A 560 13.98 0.83 22.15
N LEU A 561 12.64 0.80 22.19
CA LEU A 561 11.91 -0.30 22.82
C LEU A 561 12.06 -1.61 22.03
N MET A 562 12.16 -1.53 20.70
CA MET A 562 12.48 -2.67 19.85
C MET A 562 13.84 -3.28 20.22
N LEU A 563 14.90 -2.47 20.32
CA LEU A 563 16.22 -2.91 20.71
C LEU A 563 16.22 -3.55 22.10
N THR A 564 15.49 -2.94 23.04
CA THR A 564 15.28 -3.50 24.38
C THR A 564 14.72 -4.93 24.33
N VAL A 565 13.70 -5.18 23.50
CA VAL A 565 13.14 -6.53 23.33
C VAL A 565 14.16 -7.48 22.68
N LEU A 566 14.90 -7.04 21.66
CA LEU A 566 15.93 -7.86 21.01
C LEU A 566 17.05 -8.26 21.98
N THR A 567 17.48 -7.37 22.87
CA THR A 567 18.46 -7.70 23.92
C THR A 567 17.94 -8.77 24.89
N HIS A 568 16.64 -8.76 25.21
CA HIS A 568 16.04 -9.84 26.03
C HIS A 568 15.95 -11.15 25.25
N TRP A 569 15.54 -11.10 23.97
CA TRP A 569 15.45 -12.29 23.12
C TRP A 569 16.79 -12.94 22.83
N MET A 570 17.86 -12.16 22.73
CA MET A 570 19.21 -12.70 22.64
C MET A 570 19.47 -13.74 23.74
N LEU A 571 19.11 -13.44 25.00
CA LEU A 571 19.26 -14.36 26.12
C LEU A 571 18.24 -15.51 26.07
N MET A 572 16.97 -15.21 25.77
CA MET A 572 15.92 -16.23 25.71
C MET A 572 16.21 -17.29 24.63
N PHE A 573 16.70 -16.87 23.47
CA PHE A 573 17.01 -17.77 22.35
C PHE A 573 18.22 -18.66 22.65
N HIS A 574 19.23 -18.13 23.35
CA HIS A 574 20.33 -18.94 23.87
C HIS A 574 19.82 -19.96 24.91
N GLY A 575 18.93 -19.54 25.82
CA GLY A 575 18.38 -20.39 26.87
C GLY A 575 17.52 -21.56 26.36
N CYS A 576 16.69 -21.32 25.34
CA CYS A 576 15.84 -22.34 24.72
C CYS A 576 16.66 -23.37 23.91
N GLY A 577 17.82 -22.98 23.37
CA GLY A 577 18.69 -23.84 22.57
C GLY A 577 18.12 -24.24 21.20
N LYS A 578 16.90 -23.80 20.84
CA LYS A 578 16.26 -24.07 19.55
C LYS A 578 16.55 -23.02 18.48
N MET A 579 16.99 -21.82 18.88
CA MET A 579 17.18 -20.67 17.98
C MET A 579 18.62 -20.13 17.99
N PRO A 580 19.68 -20.96 17.91
CA PRO A 580 21.06 -20.52 18.15
C PRO A 580 21.53 -19.47 17.15
N LYS A 581 21.13 -19.57 15.87
CA LYS A 581 21.53 -18.61 14.82
C LYS A 581 20.96 -17.22 15.05
N TYR A 582 19.69 -17.13 15.47
CA TYR A 582 19.05 -15.86 15.79
C TYR A 582 19.64 -15.26 17.07
N ALA A 583 19.95 -16.10 18.05
CA ALA A 583 20.59 -15.68 19.28
C ALA A 583 21.97 -15.05 19.03
N GLU A 584 22.78 -15.69 18.19
CA GLU A 584 24.09 -15.20 17.75
C GLU A 584 23.96 -13.90 16.94
N ALA A 585 23.02 -13.83 15.98
CA ALA A 585 22.77 -12.62 15.20
C ALA A 585 22.37 -11.42 16.08
N MET A 586 21.52 -11.63 17.09
CA MET A 586 21.14 -10.59 18.05
C MET A 586 22.32 -10.14 18.92
N PHE A 587 23.20 -11.07 19.31
CA PHE A 587 24.40 -10.74 20.06
C PHE A 587 25.35 -9.83 19.26
N HIS A 588 25.61 -10.20 18.00
CA HIS A 588 26.37 -9.35 17.08
C HIS A 588 25.73 -7.98 16.90
N LEU A 589 24.41 -7.93 16.70
CA LEU A 589 23.66 -6.69 16.55
C LEU A 589 23.80 -5.76 17.76
N VAL A 590 23.58 -6.28 18.98
CA VAL A 590 23.66 -5.48 20.21
C VAL A 590 25.08 -4.94 20.39
N ASN A 591 26.08 -5.80 20.20
CA ASN A 591 27.48 -5.39 20.29
C ASN A 591 27.85 -4.35 19.23
N ASP A 592 27.37 -4.53 17.99
CA ASP A 592 27.62 -3.62 16.90
C ASP A 592 27.03 -2.24 17.19
N LEU A 593 25.78 -2.14 17.63
CA LEU A 593 25.15 -0.85 17.93
C LEU A 593 25.84 -0.07 19.06
N GLN A 594 26.49 -0.78 20.00
CA GLN A 594 27.25 -0.17 21.10
C GLN A 594 28.65 0.30 20.68
N THR A 595 29.26 -0.37 19.69
CA THR A 595 30.66 -0.12 19.28
C THR A 595 30.77 0.69 17.98
N MET A 596 29.69 0.78 17.22
CA MET A 596 29.62 1.50 15.95
C MET A 596 29.71 3.02 16.14
N ASP A 597 30.25 3.71 15.13
CA ASP A 597 30.21 5.17 15.09
C ASP A 597 28.79 5.70 15.28
N GLN A 598 28.65 6.77 16.06
CA GLN A 598 27.34 7.31 16.45
C GLN A 598 26.49 7.76 15.26
N ARG A 599 27.11 8.26 14.18
CA ARG A 599 26.37 8.70 12.99
C ARG A 599 25.79 7.51 12.23
N LEU A 600 26.59 6.45 12.08
CA LEU A 600 26.14 5.22 11.44
C LEU A 600 25.08 4.50 12.31
N CYS A 601 25.27 4.47 13.63
CA CYS A 601 24.30 3.89 14.57
C CYS A 601 22.95 4.63 14.51
N HIS A 602 22.97 5.97 14.51
CA HIS A 602 21.76 6.77 14.33
C HIS A 602 21.10 6.52 12.98
N ALA A 603 21.87 6.51 11.88
CA ALA A 603 21.35 6.21 10.55
C ALA A 603 20.71 4.80 10.48
N TYR A 604 21.34 3.82 11.12
CA TYR A 604 20.83 2.46 11.23
C TYR A 604 19.49 2.41 11.96
N MET A 605 19.41 3.02 13.15
CA MET A 605 18.21 3.02 13.98
C MET A 605 17.06 3.77 13.30
N MET A 606 17.33 4.90 12.64
CA MET A 606 16.29 5.68 11.95
C MET A 606 15.75 5.04 10.67
N ASN A 607 16.42 4.02 10.13
CA ASN A 607 16.07 3.33 8.89
C ASN A 607 15.72 1.84 9.07
N TRP A 608 15.55 1.40 10.31
CA TRP A 608 15.29 -0.01 10.60
C TRP A 608 13.87 -0.49 10.25
N LEU A 609 12.92 0.45 10.06
CA LEU A 609 11.52 0.17 9.77
C LEU A 609 11.03 1.02 8.59
N ALA A 610 10.12 0.46 7.79
CA ALA A 610 9.47 1.13 6.67
C ALA A 610 8.08 1.65 7.05
N ASN A 611 7.71 2.82 6.54
CA ASN A 611 6.35 3.33 6.57
C ASN A 611 5.93 3.79 5.17
N LEU A 612 5.35 2.87 4.39
CA LEU A 612 4.88 3.17 3.03
C LEU A 612 3.70 4.17 2.97
N THR A 613 2.99 4.35 4.09
CA THR A 613 1.80 5.21 4.14
C THR A 613 2.12 6.65 4.55
N GLY A 614 3.21 6.86 5.29
CA GLY A 614 3.52 8.13 5.96
C GLY A 614 2.57 8.46 7.12
N LYS A 615 1.75 7.51 7.58
CA LYS A 615 0.79 7.72 8.69
C LYS A 615 1.38 7.26 10.01
N ARG A 616 0.93 7.85 11.13
CA ARG A 616 1.25 7.38 12.49
C ARG A 616 0.81 5.92 12.67
N ASN A 617 1.52 5.18 13.53
CA ASN A 617 1.20 3.78 13.85
C ASN A 617 1.10 2.85 12.62
N SER A 618 1.90 3.11 11.59
CA SER A 618 1.87 2.39 10.30
C SER A 618 3.25 1.93 9.84
N PHE A 619 4.24 1.92 10.74
CA PHE A 619 5.55 1.34 10.48
C PHE A 619 5.44 -0.19 10.41
N LYS A 620 6.31 -0.79 9.59
CA LYS A 620 6.46 -2.22 9.35
C LYS A 620 7.94 -2.56 9.23
N GLU A 621 8.24 -3.83 9.42
CA GLU A 621 9.59 -4.36 9.27
C GLU A 621 10.08 -4.26 7.83
N MET A 622 11.38 -4.02 7.65
CA MET A 622 12.00 -3.83 6.34
C MET A 622 12.03 -5.13 5.53
N ASP A 623 12.42 -6.24 6.13
CA ASP A 623 12.42 -7.56 5.50
C ASP A 623 10.99 -8.05 5.16
N LEU A 624 9.98 -7.67 5.95
CA LEU A 624 8.57 -7.91 5.58
C LEU A 624 8.16 -7.16 4.30
N LEU A 625 8.81 -6.05 3.96
CA LEU A 625 8.57 -5.34 2.69
C LEU A 625 8.93 -6.23 1.50
N GLN A 626 10.10 -6.88 1.59
CA GLN A 626 10.61 -7.79 0.58
C GLN A 626 9.74 -9.03 0.45
N GLU A 627 9.26 -9.57 1.57
CA GLU A 627 8.36 -10.72 1.56
C GLU A 627 7.01 -10.40 0.91
N HIS A 628 6.47 -9.18 1.10
CA HIS A 628 5.29 -8.77 0.35
C HIS A 628 5.56 -8.74 -1.16
N GLN A 629 6.71 -8.22 -1.60
CA GLN A 629 7.07 -8.23 -3.02
C GLN A 629 7.17 -9.65 -3.57
N ASN A 630 7.80 -10.57 -2.82
CA ASN A 630 7.84 -11.99 -3.15
C ASN A 630 6.42 -12.57 -3.30
N PHE A 631 5.52 -12.24 -2.38
CA PHE A 631 4.12 -12.66 -2.43
C PHE A 631 3.41 -12.16 -3.70
N TRP A 632 3.51 -10.87 -4.05
CA TRP A 632 2.90 -10.34 -5.27
C TRP A 632 3.41 -11.05 -6.53
N LEU A 633 4.72 -11.32 -6.60
CA LEU A 633 5.32 -12.04 -7.72
C LEU A 633 4.85 -13.50 -7.79
N LYS A 634 4.80 -14.19 -6.65
CA LYS A 634 4.41 -15.61 -6.58
C LYS A 634 2.92 -15.83 -6.86
N VAL A 635 2.07 -15.01 -6.27
CA VAL A 635 0.62 -15.27 -6.23
C VAL A 635 -0.14 -14.53 -7.32
N ILE A 636 0.28 -13.30 -7.65
CA ILE A 636 -0.53 -12.40 -8.48
C ILE A 636 0.05 -12.29 -9.90
N TYR A 637 1.36 -12.13 -10.02
CA TYR A 637 2.01 -11.93 -11.33
C TYR A 637 2.59 -13.21 -11.94
N SER A 638 2.56 -14.33 -11.21
CA SER A 638 2.94 -15.65 -11.72
C SER A 638 1.86 -16.12 -12.70
N ARG A 639 2.15 -16.01 -14.00
CA ARG A 639 1.24 -16.47 -15.06
C ARG A 639 1.04 -17.98 -15.00
N SER A 640 -0.17 -18.44 -15.29
CA SER A 640 -0.46 -19.86 -15.48
C SER A 640 -0.04 -20.35 -16.88
N GLY A 641 0.44 -21.59 -16.99
CA GLY A 641 0.72 -22.26 -18.25
C GLY A 641 2.02 -21.85 -18.95
N ALA A 642 2.08 -22.03 -20.28
CA ALA A 642 3.30 -21.87 -21.10
C ALA A 642 3.89 -20.45 -21.14
N ASN A 643 3.17 -19.44 -20.65
CA ASN A 643 3.62 -18.04 -20.60
C ASN A 643 4.37 -17.67 -19.31
N ARG A 644 4.54 -18.62 -18.38
CA ARG A 644 5.33 -18.47 -17.16
C ARG A 644 6.81 -18.56 -17.51
N SER A 645 7.44 -17.42 -17.79
CA SER A 645 8.89 -17.34 -18.08
C SER A 645 9.61 -16.45 -17.08
N TRP A 646 10.87 -16.76 -16.82
CA TRP A 646 11.74 -15.94 -15.97
C TRP A 646 11.93 -14.53 -16.51
N LYS A 647 12.04 -14.40 -17.84
CA LYS A 647 12.10 -13.11 -18.52
C LYS A 647 10.87 -12.24 -18.21
N TRP A 648 9.68 -12.86 -18.19
CA TRP A 648 8.45 -12.15 -17.81
C TRP A 648 8.48 -11.70 -16.35
N ILE A 649 8.80 -12.60 -15.42
CA ILE A 649 8.83 -12.29 -13.98
C ILE A 649 9.87 -11.20 -13.67
N SER A 650 11.03 -11.26 -14.33
CA SER A 650 12.11 -10.27 -14.22
C SER A 650 11.68 -8.87 -14.69
N MET A 651 10.97 -8.76 -15.82
CA MET A 651 10.41 -7.47 -16.26
C MET A 651 9.34 -6.94 -15.30
N ILE A 652 8.51 -7.83 -14.76
CA ILE A 652 7.45 -7.45 -13.83
C ILE A 652 8.01 -7.05 -12.47
N SER A 653 9.06 -7.70 -11.96
CA SER A 653 9.60 -7.46 -10.61
C SER A 653 9.93 -6.00 -10.36
N VAL A 654 10.60 -5.35 -11.30
CA VAL A 654 10.97 -3.92 -11.25
C VAL A 654 9.74 -3.00 -11.22
N SER A 655 8.63 -3.46 -11.81
CA SER A 655 7.41 -2.68 -12.02
C SER A 655 6.28 -3.00 -11.04
N VAL A 656 6.42 -4.00 -10.15
CA VAL A 656 5.34 -4.52 -9.28
C VAL A 656 4.53 -3.42 -8.61
N PHE A 657 5.18 -2.45 -7.98
CA PHE A 657 4.46 -1.40 -7.26
C PHE A 657 3.79 -0.38 -8.18
N ILE A 658 4.33 -0.14 -9.38
CA ILE A 658 3.65 0.68 -10.38
C ILE A 658 2.40 -0.03 -10.86
N LEU A 659 2.50 -1.33 -11.15
CA LEU A 659 1.36 -2.16 -11.56
C LEU A 659 0.24 -2.15 -10.52
N CYS A 660 0.58 -2.33 -9.24
CA CYS A 660 -0.41 -2.23 -8.16
C CYS A 660 -1.07 -0.84 -8.07
N LYS A 661 -0.29 0.24 -8.31
CA LYS A 661 -0.84 1.60 -8.38
C LYS A 661 -1.76 1.80 -9.58
N VAL A 662 -1.45 1.21 -10.74
CA VAL A 662 -2.31 1.28 -11.94
C VAL A 662 -3.65 0.61 -11.65
N ILE A 663 -3.63 -0.58 -11.06
CA ILE A 663 -4.85 -1.30 -10.66
C ILE A 663 -5.72 -0.40 -9.79
N HIS A 664 -5.14 0.16 -8.73
CA HIS A 664 -5.89 1.01 -7.81
C HIS A 664 -6.41 2.28 -8.49
N LYS A 665 -5.59 2.93 -9.31
CA LYS A 665 -5.95 4.16 -10.02
C LYS A 665 -7.12 3.93 -10.97
N VAL A 666 -7.06 2.91 -11.83
CA VAL A 666 -8.16 2.57 -12.75
C VAL A 666 -9.44 2.22 -11.97
N GLN A 667 -9.33 1.47 -10.88
CA GLN A 667 -10.48 1.17 -10.01
C GLN A 667 -11.13 2.45 -9.42
N CYS A 668 -10.33 3.43 -9.01
CA CYS A 668 -10.82 4.72 -8.53
C CYS A 668 -11.50 5.54 -9.62
N GLU A 669 -10.88 5.65 -10.80
CA GLU A 669 -11.43 6.40 -11.94
C GLU A 669 -12.80 5.83 -12.39
N TYR A 670 -12.93 4.50 -12.40
CA TYR A 670 -14.16 3.81 -12.76
C TYR A 670 -15.14 3.61 -11.59
N GLN A 671 -14.82 4.15 -10.40
CA GLN A 671 -15.64 4.04 -9.19
C GLN A 671 -16.07 2.59 -8.89
N THR A 672 -15.23 1.61 -9.23
CA THR A 672 -15.55 0.21 -8.99
C THR A 672 -15.66 -0.01 -7.49
N PRO A 673 -16.72 -0.68 -6.98
CA PRO A 673 -16.85 -0.94 -5.57
C PRO A 673 -15.60 -1.66 -5.10
N TYR A 674 -14.86 -1.01 -4.20
CA TYR A 674 -13.65 -1.58 -3.66
C TYR A 674 -14.09 -2.77 -2.78
N ASN A 675 -13.79 -4.00 -3.22
CA ASN A 675 -13.92 -5.16 -2.33
C ASN A 675 -13.04 -4.89 -1.12
N SER A 676 -13.67 -4.62 0.04
CA SER A 676 -13.07 -4.18 1.30
C SER A 676 -11.54 -4.34 1.41
N ILE A 677 -10.82 -3.21 1.46
CA ILE A 677 -9.35 -3.14 1.71
C ILE A 677 -8.97 -3.73 3.06
N THR A 678 -9.95 -3.78 3.95
CA THR A 678 -9.85 -4.33 5.28
C THR A 678 -10.47 -5.71 5.25
N HIS A 679 -9.66 -6.76 5.31
CA HIS A 679 -10.18 -8.01 5.86
C HIS A 679 -10.67 -7.69 7.27
N THR A 680 -11.98 -7.52 7.44
CA THR A 680 -12.59 -7.46 8.77
C THR A 680 -12.46 -8.86 9.31
N ASN A 681 -11.48 -9.06 10.20
CA ASN A 681 -11.38 -10.33 10.90
C ASN A 681 -12.68 -10.54 11.68
N PRO A 682 -13.19 -11.78 11.73
CA PRO A 682 -14.26 -12.12 12.65
C PRO A 682 -13.91 -11.68 14.08
N SER A 683 -14.93 -11.37 14.88
CA SER A 683 -14.72 -10.99 16.28
C SER A 683 -14.08 -12.14 17.05
N ALA A 684 -13.03 -11.84 17.81
CA ALA A 684 -12.34 -12.79 18.68
C ALA A 684 -13.05 -13.02 20.03
N ASN A 685 -14.14 -12.30 20.31
CA ASN A 685 -14.73 -12.25 21.66
C ASN A 685 -15.23 -13.63 22.14
N GLU A 686 -15.83 -14.42 21.26
CA GLU A 686 -16.35 -15.75 21.62
C GLU A 686 -15.21 -16.74 21.92
N ASP A 687 -14.12 -16.67 21.15
CA ASP A 687 -12.91 -17.47 21.39
C ASP A 687 -12.28 -17.12 22.75
N ILE A 688 -12.14 -15.82 23.04
CA ILE A 688 -11.60 -15.32 24.31
C ILE A 688 -12.48 -15.75 25.48
N GLN A 689 -13.80 -15.60 25.37
CA GLN A 689 -14.74 -15.99 26.43
C GLN A 689 -14.69 -17.50 26.70
N THR A 690 -14.59 -18.31 25.65
CA THR A 690 -14.49 -19.77 25.77
C THR A 690 -13.24 -20.18 26.54
N MET A 691 -12.08 -19.57 26.22
CA MET A 691 -10.84 -19.83 26.95
C MET A 691 -10.91 -19.30 28.38
N HIS A 692 -11.46 -18.11 28.59
CA HIS A 692 -11.60 -17.49 29.91
C HIS A 692 -12.44 -18.37 30.86
N ASN A 693 -13.61 -18.82 30.41
CA ASN A 693 -14.47 -19.72 31.18
C ASN A 693 -13.76 -21.05 31.50
N TYR A 694 -12.92 -21.55 30.58
CA TYR A 694 -12.13 -22.75 30.81
C TYR A 694 -11.08 -22.56 31.93
N LEU A 695 -10.37 -21.42 31.94
CA LEU A 695 -9.40 -21.08 32.98
C LEU A 695 -10.08 -21.00 34.36
N GLU A 696 -11.25 -20.36 34.42
CA GLU A 696 -12.05 -20.18 35.64
C GLU A 696 -12.55 -21.52 36.21
N VAL A 697 -13.20 -22.34 35.38
CA VAL A 697 -13.76 -23.64 35.79
C VAL A 697 -12.67 -24.57 36.33
N HIS A 698 -11.50 -24.55 35.71
CA HIS A 698 -10.37 -25.38 36.11
C HIS A 698 -9.43 -24.70 37.11
N ARG A 699 -9.72 -23.47 37.53
CA ARG A 699 -8.95 -22.71 38.55
C ARG A 699 -7.47 -22.59 38.24
N LEU A 700 -7.11 -22.52 36.96
CA LEU A 700 -5.73 -22.69 36.49
C LEU A 700 -4.78 -21.60 36.98
N GLN A 701 -5.23 -20.36 37.12
CA GLN A 701 -4.42 -19.27 37.67
C GLN A 701 -4.61 -19.03 39.17
N SER A 702 -5.46 -19.81 39.82
CA SER A 702 -5.84 -19.64 41.24
C SER A 702 -5.36 -20.77 42.15
N HIS A 703 -4.51 -21.66 41.63
CA HIS A 703 -3.95 -22.74 42.43
C HIS A 703 -3.05 -22.19 43.57
N PRO A 704 -3.15 -22.74 44.79
CA PRO A 704 -2.53 -22.19 46.00
C PRO A 704 -1.05 -22.53 46.20
#